data_AF-A0A928B5H3-F1
#
_entry.id   AF-A0A928B5H3-F1
#
_cell.length_a   1.000
_cell.length_b   1.000
_cell.length_c   1.000
_cell.angle_alpha   90.00
_cell.angle_beta   90.00
_cell.angle_gamma   90.00
#
_symmetry.space_group_name_H-M   'P 1'
#
loop_
_entity.id
_entity.type
_entity.pdbx_description
1 polymer ?
#
loop_
_entity_poly.entity_id
_entity_poly.type
_entity_poly.pdbx_seq_one_letter_code
_entity_poly.pdbx_strand_id
1 'polypeptide(L)'
;MKKLLYLVAAACVLFASCEGYDDTALKNQIQGIEDRLTELENTVKALNQDIAGVETLVDAMQKNVYVSKIVEGETGYTVYFTNGEQITIANGKDGAAGKDGVTVTVKLDEADGQYYWAVVKDGVTSFIEVDGKRLIVKGDKGNTPLMRVVMEGETGYWEVSYDNGETYERVKLADGTPVTTSGGAGGLFKAAYIDEETNTAVFEFLNGDTIEIELRSALYIKFKGEEQFESIAFDLGMTKSFEMEAEGVLKTVVTTPDEWKASYDKATAVLTVTAPSAEHASCADLKGEVALIYFGEENQSSVLSFNAYIGVFVSVAEEYLSLSTGAAEHTFEVPYTTTDDAIEAVASVDWLTAVVEEGVVKITAAQNTVADREGTVTLKADDNEVVITVKQTAGAALLEHGMRMDSPEVMWAKPISEIVAGATSIAAVGDDYLVVNAPGAAPVVLNALTGEQVGTIDLGVMSGANAHITADDAGNLVISSFAEADGFRVARMKGVEGTPEVFITRASAEYGKDLSVVGDVYGSSRITMMYSPWSSGTTGHLLYQTVDGVADGGYWSKIAAGSITSKIDNNNGDVIYRDMGQGAPYFMIGYSSNCFVWAENGTAQAVQSVVDTNLGAVCIDVELFNNAYYLATACDSYFTWSMNAPGIYMADVTSLAHFSAGVVPFLTGDGYQNWAVGAAAGETDVALHAASDGVYMYAYVLHPNGKIGCVRVDCLAE
;
A
#
# COMPACT_ATOMS: atom_id res chain seq x y z
N MET A 1 70.01 -7.64 29.98
CA MET A 1 69.37 -8.88 29.49
C MET A 1 68.21 -9.36 30.38
N LYS A 2 68.30 -9.38 31.71
CA LYS A 2 67.17 -9.86 32.56
C LYS A 2 65.89 -9.00 32.51
N LYS A 3 65.97 -7.67 32.36
CA LYS A 3 64.77 -6.80 32.20
C LYS A 3 64.10 -6.90 30.81
N LEU A 4 64.81 -7.39 29.80
CA LEU A 4 64.26 -7.61 28.46
C LEU A 4 63.52 -8.96 28.37
N LEU A 5 63.95 -9.97 29.15
CA LEU A 5 63.26 -11.25 29.23
C LEU A 5 61.87 -11.17 29.90
N TYR A 6 61.70 -10.30 30.90
CA TYR A 6 60.38 -10.12 31.54
C TYR A 6 59.37 -9.39 30.63
N LEU A 7 59.85 -8.52 29.75
CA LEU A 7 59.02 -7.81 28.78
C LEU A 7 58.59 -8.71 27.61
N VAL A 8 59.45 -9.65 27.19
CA VAL A 8 59.11 -10.66 26.17
C VAL A 8 58.20 -11.75 26.76
N ALA A 9 58.41 -12.17 28.01
CA ALA A 9 57.54 -13.15 28.66
C ALA A 9 56.13 -12.59 28.98
N ALA A 10 56.01 -11.29 29.31
CA ALA A 10 54.72 -10.64 29.48
C ALA A 10 53.99 -10.42 28.14
N ALA A 11 54.72 -10.20 27.05
CA ALA A 11 54.15 -10.12 25.70
C ALA A 11 53.65 -11.47 25.18
N CYS A 12 54.26 -12.60 25.57
CA CYS A 12 53.81 -13.94 25.17
C CYS A 12 52.52 -14.41 25.87
N VAL A 13 52.16 -13.84 27.03
CA VAL A 13 50.88 -14.16 27.71
C VAL A 13 49.69 -13.43 27.09
N LEU A 14 49.94 -12.34 26.34
CA LEU A 14 48.91 -11.60 25.60
C LEU A 14 48.54 -12.23 24.24
N PHE A 15 49.25 -13.27 23.79
CA PHE A 15 48.93 -14.01 22.56
C PHE A 15 48.37 -15.41 22.82
N ALA A 16 48.08 -15.76 24.07
CA ALA A 16 47.57 -17.09 24.46
C ALA A 16 46.04 -17.13 24.69
N SER A 17 45.26 -16.18 24.15
CA SER A 17 43.80 -16.26 24.13
C SER A 17 43.21 -15.99 22.75
N CYS A 18 43.86 -16.47 21.70
CA CYS A 18 43.23 -16.62 20.40
C CYS A 18 42.64 -18.04 20.31
N GLU A 19 41.69 -18.36 21.17
CA GLU A 19 40.62 -19.26 20.70
C GLU A 19 39.73 -18.34 19.86
N GLY A 20 39.76 -18.54 18.54
CA GLY A 20 38.93 -17.77 17.62
C GLY A 20 37.48 -17.81 18.10
N TYR A 21 36.78 -16.67 17.99
CA TYR A 21 35.37 -16.59 18.30
C TYR A 21 34.61 -17.63 17.45
N ASP A 22 34.15 -18.70 18.10
CA ASP A 22 33.42 -19.79 17.47
C ASP A 22 31.93 -19.42 17.41
N ASP A 23 31.57 -18.68 16.37
CA ASP A 23 30.21 -18.24 16.07
C ASP A 23 29.39 -19.28 15.27
N THR A 24 29.92 -20.50 15.13
CA THR A 24 29.27 -21.59 14.37
C THR A 24 27.86 -21.87 14.89
N ALA A 25 27.63 -21.79 16.21
CA ALA A 25 26.32 -21.99 16.80
C ALA A 25 25.31 -20.89 16.40
N LEU A 26 25.73 -19.62 16.37
CA LEU A 26 24.91 -18.49 15.94
C LEU A 26 24.63 -18.56 14.43
N LYS A 27 25.65 -18.85 13.62
CA LYS A 27 25.49 -19.04 12.17
C LYS A 27 24.53 -20.17 11.83
N ASN A 28 24.59 -21.29 12.57
CA ASN A 28 23.66 -22.40 12.38
C ASN A 28 22.22 -22.04 12.81
N GLN A 29 22.03 -21.20 13.82
CA GLN A 29 20.71 -20.71 14.22
C GLN A 29 20.13 -19.73 13.20
N ILE A 30 20.95 -18.80 12.68
CA ILE A 30 20.55 -17.85 11.64
C ILE A 30 20.19 -18.60 10.36
N GLN A 31 21.04 -19.53 9.91
CA GLN A 31 20.73 -20.38 8.75
C GLN A 31 19.43 -21.17 8.97
N GLY A 32 19.22 -21.71 10.16
CA GLY A 32 17.97 -22.42 10.49
C GLY A 32 16.73 -21.52 10.51
N ILE A 33 16.87 -20.22 10.77
CA ILE A 33 15.77 -19.24 10.70
C ILE A 33 15.53 -18.82 9.25
N GLU A 34 16.58 -18.55 8.48
CA GLU A 34 16.51 -18.23 7.05
C GLU A 34 15.86 -19.37 6.25
N ASP A 35 16.22 -20.62 6.54
CA ASP A 35 15.64 -21.81 5.92
C ASP A 35 14.14 -21.94 6.26
N ARG A 36 13.76 -21.71 7.52
CA ARG A 36 12.36 -21.76 7.98
C ARG A 36 11.51 -20.62 7.42
N LEU A 37 12.07 -19.42 7.29
CA LEU A 37 11.40 -18.27 6.69
C LEU A 37 11.16 -18.53 5.21
N THR A 38 12.18 -19.01 4.50
CA THR A 38 12.07 -19.38 3.08
C THR A 38 11.02 -20.48 2.88
N GLU A 39 10.97 -21.48 3.77
CA GLU A 39 9.94 -22.53 3.72
C GLU A 39 8.54 -21.96 3.97
N LEU A 40 8.39 -21.03 4.92
CA LEU A 40 7.13 -20.39 5.23
C LEU A 40 6.61 -19.47 4.10
N GLU A 41 7.47 -18.65 3.50
CA GLU A 41 7.13 -17.79 2.36
C GLU A 41 6.67 -18.63 1.16
N ASN A 42 7.38 -19.71 0.86
CA ASN A 42 6.98 -20.65 -0.18
C ASN A 42 5.65 -21.33 0.15
N THR A 43 5.36 -21.59 1.42
CA THR A 43 4.08 -22.17 1.88
C THR A 43 2.92 -21.21 1.66
N VAL A 44 3.07 -19.94 2.06
CA VAL A 44 2.05 -18.90 1.87
C VAL A 44 1.79 -18.66 0.38
N LYS A 45 2.85 -18.60 -0.43
CA LYS A 45 2.75 -18.44 -1.88
C LYS A 45 2.02 -19.62 -2.53
N ALA A 46 2.37 -20.85 -2.16
CA ALA A 46 1.70 -22.05 -2.65
C ALA A 46 0.22 -22.09 -2.24
N LEU A 47 -0.10 -21.71 -1.00
CA LEU A 47 -1.48 -21.66 -0.53
C LEU A 47 -2.32 -20.61 -1.28
N ASN A 48 -1.81 -19.40 -1.46
CA ASN A 48 -2.54 -18.36 -2.20
C ASN A 48 -2.71 -18.71 -3.69
N GLN A 49 -1.73 -19.41 -4.28
CA GLN A 49 -1.87 -19.97 -5.63
C GLN A 49 -2.95 -21.06 -5.69
N ASP A 50 -2.99 -21.96 -4.70
CA ASP A 50 -4.02 -23.00 -4.62
C ASP A 50 -5.42 -22.41 -4.36
N ILE A 51 -5.50 -21.32 -3.59
CA ILE A 51 -6.73 -20.57 -3.34
C ILE A 51 -7.32 -20.04 -4.66
N ALA A 52 -6.49 -19.37 -5.47
CA ALA A 52 -6.90 -18.92 -6.81
C ALA A 52 -7.24 -20.11 -7.74
N GLY A 53 -6.53 -21.23 -7.60
CA GLY A 53 -6.82 -22.47 -8.32
C GLY A 53 -8.21 -23.03 -8.00
N VAL A 54 -8.60 -23.09 -6.73
CA VAL A 54 -9.94 -23.56 -6.32
C VAL A 54 -11.04 -22.64 -6.81
N GLU A 55 -10.84 -21.32 -6.73
CA GLU A 55 -11.79 -20.37 -7.31
C GLU A 55 -11.99 -20.63 -8.81
N THR A 56 -10.90 -20.82 -9.55
CA THR A 56 -10.97 -21.11 -11.00
C THR A 56 -11.69 -22.45 -11.27
N LEU A 57 -11.45 -23.49 -10.47
CA LEU A 57 -12.16 -24.77 -10.59
C LEU A 57 -13.67 -24.61 -10.35
N VAL A 58 -14.06 -23.87 -9.31
CA VAL A 58 -15.47 -23.60 -9.00
C VAL A 58 -16.12 -22.74 -10.08
N ASP A 59 -15.42 -21.73 -10.60
CA ASP A 59 -15.90 -20.91 -11.72
C ASP A 59 -16.11 -21.73 -12.99
N ALA A 60 -15.17 -22.62 -13.31
CA ALA A 60 -15.29 -23.54 -14.44
C ALA A 60 -16.54 -24.42 -14.32
N MET A 61 -16.79 -25.01 -13.14
CA MET A 61 -18.01 -25.79 -12.87
C MET A 61 -19.28 -24.96 -13.11
N GLN A 62 -19.34 -23.74 -12.60
CA GLN A 62 -20.51 -22.87 -12.76
C GLN A 62 -20.74 -22.43 -14.21
N LYS A 63 -19.66 -22.19 -14.96
CA LYS A 63 -19.71 -21.80 -16.38
C LYS A 63 -19.86 -23.00 -17.33
N ASN A 64 -19.96 -24.22 -16.80
CA ASN A 64 -19.92 -25.46 -17.59
C ASN A 64 -18.67 -25.55 -18.49
N VAL A 65 -17.53 -25.04 -17.98
CA VAL A 65 -16.21 -25.27 -18.55
C VAL A 65 -15.65 -26.54 -17.93
N TYR A 66 -15.27 -27.49 -18.77
CA TYR A 66 -14.80 -28.82 -18.36
C TYR A 66 -13.28 -28.91 -18.36
N VAL A 67 -12.72 -29.93 -17.70
CA VAL A 67 -11.28 -30.24 -17.77
C VAL A 67 -10.99 -31.00 -19.07
N SER A 68 -9.89 -30.67 -19.75
CA SER A 68 -9.45 -31.34 -20.96
C SER A 68 -8.26 -32.28 -20.76
N LYS A 69 -7.35 -31.94 -19.85
CA LYS A 69 -6.28 -32.84 -19.38
C LYS A 69 -5.68 -32.32 -18.08
N ILE A 70 -5.06 -33.22 -17.34
CA ILE A 70 -4.19 -32.89 -16.20
C ILE A 70 -2.79 -33.39 -16.53
N VAL A 71 -1.79 -32.55 -16.31
CA VAL A 71 -0.38 -32.89 -16.47
C VAL A 71 0.33 -32.75 -15.13
N GLU A 72 0.89 -33.85 -14.63
CA GLU A 72 1.71 -33.84 -13.43
C GLU A 72 3.11 -33.26 -13.74
N GLY A 73 3.54 -32.31 -12.91
CA GLY A 73 4.88 -31.71 -12.93
C GLY A 73 5.66 -32.03 -11.65
N GLU A 74 6.87 -31.48 -11.49
CA GLU A 74 7.74 -31.78 -10.33
C GLU A 74 7.19 -31.28 -8.98
N THR A 75 6.40 -30.19 -8.98
CA THR A 75 5.91 -29.51 -7.78
C THR A 75 4.38 -29.37 -7.71
N GLY A 76 3.64 -29.93 -8.67
CA GLY A 76 2.20 -29.67 -8.80
C GLY A 76 1.57 -30.27 -10.05
N TYR A 77 0.35 -29.84 -10.35
CA TYR A 77 -0.43 -30.26 -11.50
C TYR A 77 -0.79 -29.05 -12.36
N THR A 78 -0.59 -29.15 -13.67
CA THR A 78 -1.17 -28.21 -14.64
C THR A 78 -2.49 -28.76 -15.13
N VAL A 79 -3.57 -28.04 -14.84
CA VAL A 79 -4.94 -28.38 -15.27
C VAL A 79 -5.26 -27.56 -16.50
N TYR A 80 -5.67 -28.22 -17.57
CA TYR A 80 -6.10 -27.58 -18.80
C TYR A 80 -7.61 -27.69 -18.90
N PHE A 81 -8.26 -26.59 -19.26
CA PHE A 81 -9.69 -26.54 -19.44
C PHE A 81 -10.07 -26.67 -20.91
N THR A 82 -11.37 -26.88 -21.16
CA THR A 82 -11.91 -27.04 -22.50
C THR A 82 -11.95 -25.74 -23.30
N ASN A 83 -11.98 -24.59 -22.63
CA ASN A 83 -11.91 -23.26 -23.26
C ASN A 83 -10.46 -22.81 -23.60
N GLY A 84 -9.45 -23.64 -23.31
CA GLY A 84 -8.05 -23.34 -23.58
C GLY A 84 -7.35 -22.55 -22.48
N GLU A 85 -8.03 -22.25 -21.37
CA GLU A 85 -7.41 -21.75 -20.15
C GLU A 85 -6.65 -22.87 -19.42
N GLN A 86 -5.70 -22.48 -18.56
CA GLN A 86 -4.97 -23.41 -17.72
C GLN A 86 -4.68 -22.79 -16.35
N ILE A 87 -4.61 -23.64 -15.34
CA ILE A 87 -4.12 -23.27 -14.01
C ILE A 87 -3.01 -24.22 -13.58
N THR A 88 -2.22 -23.79 -12.60
CA THR A 88 -1.28 -24.66 -11.91
C THR A 88 -1.63 -24.70 -10.43
N ILE A 89 -1.82 -25.90 -9.90
CA ILE A 89 -2.08 -26.17 -8.49
C ILE A 89 -0.88 -26.91 -7.89
N ALA A 90 -0.53 -26.61 -6.64
CA ALA A 90 0.59 -27.23 -5.97
C ALA A 90 0.24 -28.66 -5.52
N ASN A 91 1.24 -29.55 -5.53
CA ASN A 91 1.11 -30.89 -4.95
C ASN A 91 1.43 -30.80 -3.45
N GLY A 92 0.39 -30.71 -2.63
CA GLY A 92 0.51 -30.79 -1.18
C GLY A 92 1.01 -32.17 -0.77
N LYS A 93 2.23 -32.24 -0.25
CA LYS A 93 2.72 -33.48 0.38
C LYS A 93 1.90 -33.75 1.64
N ASP A 94 1.65 -35.03 1.93
CA ASP A 94 1.12 -35.49 3.22
C ASP A 94 2.04 -35.00 4.36
N GLY A 95 1.78 -33.80 4.88
CA GLY A 95 2.14 -33.45 6.24
C GLY A 95 1.34 -34.40 7.12
N ALA A 96 2.02 -35.19 7.97
CA ALA A 96 1.39 -36.20 8.81
C ALA A 96 0.02 -35.73 9.32
N ALA A 97 -1.04 -36.42 8.88
CA ALA A 97 -2.45 -36.05 9.07
C ALA A 97 -2.66 -35.21 10.34
N GLY A 98 -3.14 -33.98 10.14
CA GLY A 98 -3.30 -32.90 11.12
C GLY A 98 -3.71 -33.36 12.51
N LYS A 99 -2.73 -33.77 13.30
CA LYS A 99 -2.90 -34.10 14.71
C LYS A 99 -2.63 -32.91 15.61
N ASP A 100 -1.89 -31.91 15.13
CA ASP A 100 -1.51 -30.71 15.88
C ASP A 100 -1.50 -29.42 15.02
N GLY A 101 -1.95 -29.47 13.75
CA GLY A 101 -1.89 -28.36 12.80
C GLY A 101 -3.24 -28.05 12.16
N VAL A 102 -3.44 -26.79 11.79
CA VAL A 102 -4.68 -26.30 11.17
C VAL A 102 -4.46 -26.06 9.68
N THR A 103 -5.39 -26.52 8.86
CA THR A 103 -5.30 -26.44 7.39
C THR A 103 -6.54 -25.74 6.84
N VAL A 104 -6.34 -24.69 6.04
CA VAL A 104 -7.41 -24.08 5.24
C VAL A 104 -7.83 -25.08 4.18
N THR A 105 -9.13 -25.21 3.94
CA THR A 105 -9.72 -26.11 2.93
C THR A 105 -10.95 -25.46 2.32
N VAL A 106 -11.57 -26.13 1.36
CA VAL A 106 -12.93 -25.84 0.92
C VAL A 106 -13.87 -26.96 1.32
N LYS A 107 -15.14 -26.61 1.51
CA LYS A 107 -16.19 -27.54 1.90
C LYS A 107 -17.46 -27.22 1.14
N LEU A 108 -18.08 -28.23 0.55
CA LEU A 108 -19.41 -28.12 -0.05
C LEU A 108 -20.45 -28.00 1.06
N ASP A 109 -21.33 -27.00 0.96
CA ASP A 109 -22.57 -26.98 1.74
C ASP A 109 -23.65 -27.73 0.97
N GLU A 110 -24.03 -28.92 1.45
CA GLU A 110 -25.06 -29.75 0.81
C GLU A 110 -26.45 -29.09 0.78
N ALA A 111 -26.68 -28.06 1.61
CA ALA A 111 -27.98 -27.39 1.69
C ALA A 111 -28.27 -26.46 0.49
N ASP A 112 -27.23 -25.79 -0.03
CA ASP A 112 -27.36 -24.85 -1.16
C ASP A 112 -26.50 -25.23 -2.37
N GLY A 113 -25.64 -26.25 -2.25
CA GLY A 113 -24.78 -26.73 -3.33
C GLY A 113 -23.60 -25.81 -3.63
N GLN A 114 -23.23 -24.90 -2.72
CA GLN A 114 -22.15 -23.95 -2.91
C GLN A 114 -20.90 -24.37 -2.13
N TYR A 115 -19.72 -24.09 -2.70
CA TYR A 115 -18.45 -24.31 -2.01
C TYR A 115 -18.14 -23.11 -1.12
N TYR A 116 -17.78 -23.40 0.12
CA TYR A 116 -17.42 -22.41 1.13
C TYR A 116 -15.99 -22.65 1.60
N TRP A 117 -15.32 -21.56 1.97
CA TRP A 117 -14.03 -21.65 2.65
C TRP A 117 -14.22 -22.27 4.03
N ALA A 118 -13.30 -23.14 4.41
CA ALA A 118 -13.35 -23.91 5.64
C ALA A 118 -11.95 -24.08 6.25
N VAL A 119 -11.91 -24.53 7.51
CA VAL A 119 -10.69 -24.87 8.23
C VAL A 119 -10.83 -26.26 8.84
N VAL A 120 -9.78 -27.06 8.72
CA VAL A 120 -9.61 -28.35 9.41
C VAL A 120 -8.72 -28.15 10.62
N LYS A 121 -9.19 -28.53 11.80
CA LYS A 121 -8.35 -28.71 13.00
C LYS A 121 -8.81 -29.91 13.79
N ASP A 122 -7.87 -30.70 14.30
CA ASP A 122 -8.13 -31.91 15.09
C ASP A 122 -9.09 -32.90 14.38
N GLY A 123 -9.04 -32.92 13.04
CA GLY A 123 -9.92 -33.73 12.20
C GLY A 123 -11.36 -33.20 12.04
N VAL A 124 -11.64 -31.97 12.50
CA VAL A 124 -12.96 -31.32 12.37
C VAL A 124 -12.90 -30.19 11.34
N THR A 125 -13.76 -30.27 10.32
CA THR A 125 -13.89 -29.25 9.27
C THR A 125 -15.04 -28.28 9.56
N SER A 126 -14.72 -27.00 9.78
CA SER A 126 -15.68 -25.93 10.08
C SER A 126 -15.68 -24.85 8.99
N PHE A 127 -16.84 -24.29 8.65
CA PHE A 127 -16.95 -23.18 7.70
C PHE A 127 -16.35 -21.89 8.27
N ILE A 128 -15.87 -21.03 7.39
CA ILE A 128 -15.46 -19.66 7.70
C ILE A 128 -16.67 -18.73 7.51
N GLU A 129 -16.91 -17.79 8.42
CA GLU A 129 -18.05 -16.86 8.40
C GLU A 129 -17.59 -15.39 8.52
N VAL A 130 -18.27 -14.46 7.83
CA VAL A 130 -18.12 -12.99 7.86
C VAL A 130 -19.49 -12.37 8.16
N ASP A 131 -19.60 -11.48 9.16
CA ASP A 131 -20.87 -10.88 9.62
C ASP A 131 -22.00 -11.91 9.88
N GLY A 132 -21.63 -13.11 10.32
CA GLY A 132 -22.56 -14.23 10.54
C GLY A 132 -23.08 -14.90 9.26
N LYS A 133 -22.39 -14.72 8.11
CA LYS A 133 -22.65 -15.39 6.84
C LYS A 133 -21.44 -16.21 6.41
N ARG A 134 -21.65 -17.43 5.92
CA ARG A 134 -20.57 -18.29 5.41
C ARG A 134 -19.88 -17.65 4.21
N LEU A 135 -18.54 -17.74 4.16
CA LEU A 135 -17.73 -17.21 3.09
C LEU A 135 -17.72 -18.18 1.90
N ILE A 136 -18.53 -17.88 0.91
CA ILE A 136 -18.59 -18.65 -0.33
C ILE A 136 -17.28 -18.46 -1.11
N VAL A 137 -16.79 -19.52 -1.74
CA VAL A 137 -15.56 -19.52 -2.54
C VAL A 137 -15.62 -18.50 -3.67
N LYS A 138 -16.83 -18.22 -4.17
CA LYS A 138 -17.12 -17.20 -5.16
C LYS A 138 -18.36 -16.41 -4.74
N GLY A 139 -18.16 -15.19 -4.26
CA GLY A 139 -19.24 -14.34 -3.74
C GLY A 139 -20.08 -13.66 -4.83
N ASP A 140 -21.31 -13.27 -4.49
CA ASP A 140 -22.13 -12.31 -5.24
C ASP A 140 -21.47 -10.90 -5.37
N LYS A 141 -20.27 -10.72 -4.78
CA LYS A 141 -19.44 -9.52 -4.77
C LYS A 141 -17.93 -9.76 -5.02
N GLY A 142 -17.51 -10.95 -5.46
CA GLY A 142 -16.25 -11.14 -6.18
C GLY A 142 -14.88 -10.98 -5.49
N ASN A 143 -14.73 -11.13 -4.16
CA ASN A 143 -13.39 -11.06 -3.52
C ASN A 143 -12.85 -12.42 -3.10
N THR A 144 -11.64 -12.74 -3.57
CA THR A 144 -10.86 -13.94 -3.20
C THR A 144 -10.12 -13.69 -1.89
N PRO A 145 -10.32 -14.50 -0.82
CA PRO A 145 -9.63 -14.26 0.45
C PRO A 145 -8.13 -14.53 0.33
N LEU A 146 -7.31 -13.65 0.92
CA LEU A 146 -5.86 -13.80 0.93
C LEU A 146 -5.39 -14.34 2.28
N MET A 147 -4.57 -15.38 2.27
CA MET A 147 -4.02 -15.96 3.50
C MET A 147 -2.59 -15.47 3.73
N ARG A 148 -2.24 -15.27 5.00
CA ARG A 148 -0.86 -15.04 5.44
C ARG A 148 -0.58 -15.75 6.76
N VAL A 149 0.71 -15.90 7.07
CA VAL A 149 1.16 -16.31 8.39
C VAL A 149 1.84 -15.13 9.07
N VAL A 150 1.41 -14.83 10.30
CA VAL A 150 2.07 -13.89 11.20
C VAL A 150 2.77 -14.66 12.31
N MET A 151 4.07 -14.46 12.49
CA MET A 151 4.84 -15.08 13.56
C MET A 151 4.73 -14.26 14.84
N GLU A 152 4.34 -14.88 15.96
CA GLU A 152 4.51 -14.31 17.29
C GLU A 152 5.47 -15.22 18.10
N GLY A 153 6.73 -14.79 18.21
CA GLY A 153 7.81 -15.62 18.73
C GLY A 153 8.12 -16.81 17.83
N GLU A 154 8.22 -18.02 18.40
CA GLU A 154 8.46 -19.25 17.62
C GLU A 154 7.18 -19.83 16.98
N THR A 155 6.01 -19.23 17.22
CA THR A 155 4.70 -19.73 16.81
C THR A 155 4.14 -18.88 15.68
N GLY A 156 3.88 -19.48 14.52
CA GLY A 156 3.14 -18.79 13.45
C GLY A 156 1.64 -18.92 13.64
N TYR A 157 0.88 -17.89 13.28
CA TYR A 157 -0.57 -17.84 13.30
C TYR A 157 -1.09 -17.52 11.90
N TRP A 158 -2.16 -18.18 11.49
CA TRP A 158 -2.80 -17.87 10.22
C TRP A 158 -3.71 -16.65 10.35
N GLU A 159 -3.65 -15.78 9.36
CA GLU A 159 -4.58 -14.66 9.19
C GLU A 159 -5.13 -14.67 7.75
N VAL A 160 -6.32 -14.12 7.60
CA VAL A 160 -7.06 -14.10 6.34
C VAL A 160 -7.60 -12.70 6.08
N SER A 161 -7.43 -12.21 4.86
CA SER A 161 -8.02 -10.96 4.38
C SER A 161 -9.23 -11.24 3.51
N TYR A 162 -10.22 -10.34 3.58
CA TYR A 162 -11.51 -10.45 2.91
C TYR A 162 -11.80 -9.29 1.93
N ASP A 163 -10.85 -8.39 1.76
CA ASP A 163 -10.93 -7.10 1.06
C ASP A 163 -9.67 -6.86 0.21
N ASN A 164 -9.22 -7.91 -0.49
CA ASN A 164 -8.04 -7.89 -1.37
C ASN A 164 -6.74 -7.43 -0.69
N GLY A 165 -6.62 -7.64 0.63
CA GLY A 165 -5.43 -7.36 1.41
C GLY A 165 -5.48 -6.07 2.24
N GLU A 166 -6.60 -5.34 2.25
CA GLU A 166 -6.75 -4.10 3.04
C GLU A 166 -6.80 -4.38 4.56
N THR A 167 -7.47 -5.46 4.99
CA THR A 167 -7.52 -5.91 6.39
C THR A 167 -7.34 -7.41 6.50
N TYR A 168 -6.70 -7.88 7.57
CA TYR A 168 -6.49 -9.29 7.87
C TYR A 168 -7.01 -9.62 9.27
N GLU A 169 -7.81 -10.68 9.37
CA GLU A 169 -8.30 -11.18 10.64
C GLU A 169 -7.62 -12.49 11.02
N ARG A 170 -7.35 -12.66 12.31
CA ARG A 170 -6.77 -13.89 12.82
C ARG A 170 -7.73 -15.05 12.66
N VAL A 171 -7.27 -16.09 11.97
CA VAL A 171 -8.01 -17.34 11.87
C VAL A 171 -8.08 -17.94 13.28
N LYS A 172 -9.31 -18.14 13.74
CA LYS A 172 -9.62 -18.71 15.06
C LYS A 172 -10.53 -19.91 14.88
N LEU A 173 -10.48 -20.83 15.83
CA LEU A 173 -11.47 -21.88 15.95
C LEU A 173 -12.82 -21.35 16.44
N ALA A 174 -13.84 -22.22 16.35
CA ALA A 174 -15.16 -22.02 16.93
C ALA A 174 -15.15 -21.74 18.44
N ASP A 175 -14.10 -22.14 19.17
CA ASP A 175 -13.91 -21.82 20.60
C ASP A 175 -13.11 -20.52 20.85
N GLY A 176 -12.74 -19.80 19.79
CA GLY A 176 -11.96 -18.56 19.84
C GLY A 176 -10.45 -18.75 19.85
N THR A 177 -9.94 -19.99 19.87
CA THR A 177 -8.49 -20.26 19.91
C THR A 177 -7.83 -19.93 18.57
N PRO A 178 -6.77 -19.11 18.54
CA PRO A 178 -5.99 -18.86 17.34
C PRO A 178 -5.44 -20.12 16.68
N VAL A 179 -5.35 -20.07 15.36
CA VAL A 179 -4.87 -21.13 14.51
C VAL A 179 -3.38 -20.97 14.26
N THR A 180 -2.56 -21.99 14.55
CA THR A 180 -1.09 -21.94 14.47
C THR A 180 -0.51 -22.76 13.30
N THR A 181 0.70 -22.41 12.84
CA THR A 181 1.47 -23.11 11.77
C THR A 181 2.24 -24.33 12.25
N SER A 182 1.89 -24.88 13.42
CA SER A 182 2.53 -26.05 14.01
C SER A 182 2.15 -27.35 13.26
N GLY A 183 2.63 -27.50 12.04
CA GLY A 183 2.40 -28.65 11.17
C GLY A 183 2.90 -28.28 9.78
N GLY A 184 3.85 -29.07 9.26
CA GLY A 184 4.61 -28.74 8.05
C GLY A 184 3.76 -28.32 6.84
N ALA A 185 4.38 -27.46 6.04
CA ALA A 185 3.90 -26.95 4.77
C ALA A 185 3.33 -28.03 3.86
N GLY A 186 2.07 -27.90 3.47
CA GLY A 186 1.46 -28.65 2.38
C GLY A 186 0.40 -27.79 1.72
N GLY A 187 0.47 -27.64 0.40
CA GLY A 187 -0.57 -26.99 -0.40
C GLY A 187 -1.96 -27.60 -0.19
N LEU A 188 -3.00 -26.93 -0.67
CA LEU A 188 -4.42 -27.25 -0.43
C LEU A 188 -4.82 -28.63 -0.99
N PHE A 189 -4.21 -29.01 -2.12
CA PHE A 189 -4.52 -30.21 -2.87
C PHE A 189 -3.60 -31.36 -2.48
N LYS A 190 -4.22 -32.52 -2.21
CA LYS A 190 -3.52 -33.79 -2.01
C LYS A 190 -3.17 -34.46 -3.33
N ALA A 191 -4.10 -34.42 -4.29
CA ALA A 191 -3.89 -35.00 -5.62
C ALA A 191 -4.85 -34.39 -6.64
N ALA A 192 -4.44 -34.40 -7.91
CA ALA A 192 -5.32 -34.17 -9.04
C ALA A 192 -5.08 -35.25 -10.09
N TYR A 193 -6.13 -35.96 -10.49
CA TYR A 193 -6.03 -37.08 -11.42
C TYR A 193 -7.30 -37.26 -12.25
N ILE A 194 -7.19 -38.08 -13.30
CA ILE A 194 -8.34 -38.51 -14.09
C ILE A 194 -8.81 -39.86 -13.56
N ASP A 195 -10.07 -39.93 -13.17
CA ASP A 195 -10.76 -41.21 -12.96
C ASP A 195 -11.33 -41.69 -14.30
N GLU A 196 -10.67 -42.69 -14.88
CA GLU A 196 -11.06 -43.26 -16.17
C GLU A 196 -12.39 -44.06 -16.11
N GLU A 197 -12.81 -44.52 -14.93
CA GLU A 197 -14.06 -45.28 -14.79
C GLU A 197 -15.28 -44.35 -14.85
N THR A 198 -15.18 -43.18 -14.23
CA THR A 198 -16.23 -42.15 -14.19
C THR A 198 -16.07 -41.08 -15.27
N ASN A 199 -14.92 -41.05 -15.96
CA ASN A 199 -14.54 -40.03 -16.93
C ASN A 199 -14.59 -38.61 -16.33
N THR A 200 -14.01 -38.46 -15.14
CA THR A 200 -13.97 -37.18 -14.40
C THR A 200 -12.54 -36.82 -14.02
N ALA A 201 -12.26 -35.53 -13.98
CA ALA A 201 -11.11 -34.96 -13.31
C ALA A 201 -11.44 -34.77 -11.84
N VAL A 202 -10.68 -35.44 -10.97
CA VAL A 202 -10.85 -35.44 -9.52
C VAL A 202 -9.74 -34.60 -8.89
N PHE A 203 -10.14 -33.62 -8.08
CA PHE A 203 -9.27 -32.77 -7.29
C PHE A 203 -9.50 -33.09 -5.81
N GLU A 204 -8.59 -33.85 -5.21
CA GLU A 204 -8.67 -34.27 -3.81
C GLU A 204 -7.97 -33.25 -2.92
N PHE A 205 -8.67 -32.74 -1.92
CA PHE A 205 -8.12 -31.85 -0.90
C PHE A 205 -7.47 -32.64 0.24
N LEU A 206 -6.60 -31.99 1.01
CA LEU A 206 -5.96 -32.61 2.18
C LEU A 206 -6.96 -33.10 3.25
N ASN A 207 -8.18 -32.55 3.27
CA ASN A 207 -9.24 -32.97 4.18
C ASN A 207 -10.02 -34.21 3.71
N GLY A 208 -9.75 -34.70 2.49
CA GLY A 208 -10.44 -35.83 1.85
C GLY A 208 -11.70 -35.46 1.07
N ASP A 209 -12.11 -34.19 1.07
CA ASP A 209 -13.17 -33.71 0.18
C ASP A 209 -12.64 -33.62 -1.25
N THR A 210 -13.55 -33.68 -2.23
CA THR A 210 -13.21 -33.62 -3.66
C THR A 210 -14.00 -32.53 -4.39
N ILE A 211 -13.35 -31.91 -5.39
CA ILE A 211 -14.05 -31.29 -6.52
C ILE A 211 -13.94 -32.25 -7.71
N GLU A 212 -15.05 -32.51 -8.37
CA GLU A 212 -15.11 -33.36 -9.56
C GLU A 212 -15.65 -32.54 -10.74
N ILE A 213 -14.87 -32.50 -11.82
CA ILE A 213 -15.25 -31.84 -13.07
C ILE A 213 -15.22 -32.88 -14.17
N GLU A 214 -16.25 -32.96 -15.01
CA GLU A 214 -16.26 -33.91 -16.13
C GLU A 214 -15.03 -33.72 -17.03
N LEU A 215 -14.43 -34.82 -17.48
CA LEU A 215 -13.38 -34.79 -18.49
C LEU A 215 -14.02 -34.72 -19.87
N ARG A 216 -13.64 -33.72 -20.67
CA ARG A 216 -14.07 -33.62 -22.08
C ARG A 216 -12.94 -33.11 -22.97
N SER A 217 -12.99 -33.44 -24.26
CA SER A 217 -12.03 -32.91 -25.24
C SER A 217 -11.99 -31.37 -25.24
N ALA A 218 -10.80 -30.79 -25.42
CA ALA A 218 -10.64 -29.34 -25.57
C ALA A 218 -11.46 -28.83 -26.75
N LEU A 219 -12.12 -27.68 -26.60
CA LEU A 219 -12.89 -27.03 -27.66
C LEU A 219 -12.83 -25.51 -27.51
N TYR A 220 -11.93 -24.87 -28.26
CA TYR A 220 -11.83 -23.42 -28.27
C TYR A 220 -11.45 -22.86 -29.65
N ILE A 221 -11.87 -21.62 -29.89
CA ILE A 221 -11.28 -20.70 -30.86
C ILE A 221 -11.04 -19.39 -30.12
N LYS A 222 -9.81 -18.86 -30.17
CA LYS A 222 -9.44 -17.57 -29.57
C LYS A 222 -8.59 -16.76 -30.52
N PHE A 223 -8.54 -15.43 -30.34
CA PHE A 223 -7.59 -14.59 -31.05
C PHE A 223 -6.16 -14.99 -30.67
N LYS A 224 -5.25 -14.94 -31.64
CA LYS A 224 -3.86 -15.28 -31.42
C LYS A 224 -3.11 -14.08 -30.82
N GLY A 225 -2.62 -14.21 -29.59
CA GLY A 225 -2.01 -13.14 -28.80
C GLY A 225 -2.74 -12.95 -27.47
N GLU A 226 -2.41 -11.90 -26.71
CA GLU A 226 -3.12 -11.52 -25.47
C GLU A 226 -4.31 -10.58 -25.72
N GLU A 227 -4.57 -10.20 -26.98
CA GLU A 227 -5.65 -9.28 -27.33
C GLU A 227 -7.02 -10.00 -27.36
N GLN A 228 -7.90 -9.65 -26.42
CA GLN A 228 -9.33 -9.94 -26.52
C GLN A 228 -10.04 -8.68 -27.03
N PHE A 229 -10.85 -8.83 -28.07
CA PHE A 229 -11.66 -7.74 -28.61
C PHE A 229 -13.10 -7.90 -28.16
N GLU A 230 -13.59 -7.00 -27.32
CA GLU A 230 -15.02 -6.89 -27.07
C GLU A 230 -15.75 -6.16 -28.21
N SER A 231 -15.06 -5.20 -28.85
CA SER A 231 -15.59 -4.40 -29.94
C SER A 231 -14.53 -4.07 -30.99
N ILE A 232 -14.92 -4.05 -32.27
CA ILE A 232 -14.03 -3.80 -33.42
C ILE A 232 -14.66 -2.81 -34.40
N ALA A 233 -13.94 -1.72 -34.68
CA ALA A 233 -14.31 -0.71 -35.67
C ALA A 233 -14.08 -1.16 -37.11
N PHE A 234 -14.95 -0.75 -38.02
CA PHE A 234 -14.77 -0.87 -39.47
C PHE A 234 -15.18 0.41 -40.19
N ASP A 235 -14.51 0.69 -41.31
CA ASP A 235 -15.05 1.60 -42.31
C ASP A 235 -16.02 0.87 -43.25
N LEU A 236 -16.91 1.61 -43.92
CA LEU A 236 -17.81 1.03 -44.93
C LEU A 236 -17.02 0.28 -46.02
N GLY A 237 -17.34 -1.00 -46.19
CA GLY A 237 -16.67 -1.91 -47.13
C GLY A 237 -15.29 -2.42 -46.70
N MET A 238 -14.80 -2.07 -45.50
CA MET A 238 -13.53 -2.55 -44.98
C MET A 238 -13.59 -4.05 -44.67
N THR A 239 -12.52 -4.76 -45.02
CA THR A 239 -12.29 -6.15 -44.62
C THR A 239 -11.11 -6.20 -43.63
N LYS A 240 -11.31 -6.86 -42.48
CA LYS A 240 -10.26 -7.20 -41.52
C LYS A 240 -10.12 -8.72 -41.41
N SER A 241 -8.89 -9.18 -41.17
CA SER A 241 -8.55 -10.58 -40.95
C SER A 241 -7.80 -10.73 -39.64
N PHE A 242 -8.21 -11.71 -38.85
CA PHE A 242 -7.67 -12.01 -37.53
C PHE A 242 -7.07 -13.41 -37.52
N GLU A 243 -5.81 -13.52 -37.10
CA GLU A 243 -5.20 -14.82 -36.82
C GLU A 243 -5.79 -15.39 -35.53
N MET A 244 -6.15 -16.66 -35.57
CA MET A 244 -6.80 -17.36 -34.47
C MET A 244 -5.97 -18.57 -34.04
N GLU A 245 -6.25 -19.05 -32.83
CA GLU A 245 -5.82 -20.35 -32.33
C GLU A 245 -7.07 -21.21 -32.09
N ALA A 246 -7.04 -22.48 -32.49
CA ALA A 246 -8.19 -23.37 -32.35
C ALA A 246 -7.77 -24.80 -32.00
N GLU A 247 -8.52 -25.43 -31.09
CA GLU A 247 -8.34 -26.84 -30.71
C GLU A 247 -9.69 -27.55 -30.63
N GLY A 248 -9.73 -28.82 -31.05
CA GLY A 248 -10.91 -29.71 -31.02
C GLY A 248 -12.13 -29.28 -31.82
N VAL A 249 -12.07 -28.17 -32.55
CA VAL A 249 -13.15 -27.70 -33.42
C VAL A 249 -13.37 -28.67 -34.57
N LEU A 250 -14.58 -29.19 -34.73
CA LEU A 250 -14.98 -29.99 -35.88
C LEU A 250 -15.71 -29.15 -36.93
N LYS A 251 -16.61 -28.27 -36.48
CA LYS A 251 -17.48 -27.46 -37.34
C LYS A 251 -17.59 -26.04 -36.78
N THR A 252 -17.75 -25.05 -37.67
CA THR A 252 -18.02 -23.67 -37.31
C THR A 252 -19.24 -23.12 -38.04
N VAL A 253 -19.86 -22.11 -37.46
CA VAL A 253 -20.93 -21.28 -38.02
C VAL A 253 -20.60 -19.84 -37.65
N VAL A 254 -20.60 -18.95 -38.62
CA VAL A 254 -20.42 -17.51 -38.37
C VAL A 254 -21.76 -16.84 -38.55
N THR A 255 -22.14 -16.01 -37.59
CA THR A 255 -23.29 -15.11 -37.67
C THR A 255 -22.79 -13.68 -37.66
N THR A 256 -23.51 -12.81 -38.35
CA THR A 256 -23.14 -11.41 -38.53
C THR A 256 -24.40 -10.55 -38.51
N PRO A 257 -24.26 -9.24 -38.26
CA PRO A 257 -25.36 -8.28 -38.45
C PRO A 257 -25.79 -8.20 -39.92
N ASP A 258 -26.95 -7.59 -40.18
CA ASP A 258 -27.48 -7.50 -41.54
C ASP A 258 -26.51 -6.74 -42.47
N GLU A 259 -26.31 -7.28 -43.68
CA GLU A 259 -25.37 -6.81 -44.71
C GLU A 259 -23.85 -6.96 -44.40
N TRP A 260 -23.47 -7.42 -43.21
CA TRP A 260 -22.08 -7.80 -42.92
C TRP A 260 -21.75 -9.18 -43.50
N LYS A 261 -20.46 -9.44 -43.71
CA LYS A 261 -19.96 -10.75 -44.15
C LYS A 261 -18.82 -11.20 -43.26
N ALA A 262 -18.87 -12.43 -42.77
CA ALA A 262 -17.74 -13.02 -42.07
C ALA A 262 -17.58 -14.51 -42.41
N SER A 263 -16.34 -14.98 -42.36
CA SER A 263 -15.98 -16.37 -42.63
C SER A 263 -14.75 -16.76 -41.83
N TYR A 264 -14.76 -17.97 -41.27
CA TYR A 264 -13.61 -18.56 -40.61
C TYR A 264 -13.01 -19.68 -41.47
N ASP A 265 -11.74 -19.55 -41.82
CA ASP A 265 -10.97 -20.61 -42.48
C ASP A 265 -10.22 -21.45 -41.43
N LYS A 266 -10.67 -22.69 -41.25
CA LYS A 266 -10.09 -23.64 -40.30
C LYS A 266 -8.68 -24.11 -40.70
N ALA A 267 -8.35 -24.17 -41.99
CA ALA A 267 -7.06 -24.66 -42.45
C ALA A 267 -5.94 -23.65 -42.17
N THR A 268 -6.26 -22.36 -42.25
CA THR A 268 -5.31 -21.27 -41.95
C THR A 268 -5.52 -20.67 -40.56
N ALA A 269 -6.59 -21.05 -39.85
CA ALA A 269 -7.03 -20.46 -38.59
C ALA A 269 -7.20 -18.92 -38.68
N VAL A 270 -7.93 -18.44 -39.70
CA VAL A 270 -8.15 -17.00 -39.92
C VAL A 270 -9.64 -16.67 -39.94
N LEU A 271 -10.06 -15.74 -39.09
CA LEU A 271 -11.39 -15.13 -39.16
C LEU A 271 -11.31 -13.87 -40.03
N THR A 272 -12.12 -13.80 -41.09
CA THR A 272 -12.23 -12.62 -41.96
C THR A 272 -13.62 -12.01 -41.84
N VAL A 273 -13.68 -10.70 -41.63
CA VAL A 273 -14.91 -9.93 -41.39
C VAL A 273 -14.90 -8.73 -42.32
N THR A 274 -16.02 -8.48 -42.99
CA THR A 274 -16.19 -7.39 -43.95
C THR A 274 -17.45 -6.61 -43.61
N ALA A 275 -17.27 -5.31 -43.41
CA ALA A 275 -18.35 -4.36 -43.20
C ALA A 275 -19.20 -4.17 -44.47
N PRO A 276 -20.48 -3.76 -44.34
CA PRO A 276 -21.34 -3.48 -45.48
C PRO A 276 -20.75 -2.36 -46.33
N SER A 277 -21.01 -2.40 -47.63
CA SER A 277 -20.51 -1.37 -48.56
C SER A 277 -21.26 -0.05 -48.38
N ALA A 278 -20.65 1.05 -48.83
CA ALA A 278 -21.29 2.37 -48.79
C ALA A 278 -22.63 2.41 -49.55
N GLU A 279 -22.81 1.58 -50.58
CA GLU A 279 -24.06 1.49 -51.34
C GLU A 279 -25.19 0.81 -50.56
N HIS A 280 -24.86 -0.02 -49.57
CA HIS A 280 -25.84 -0.74 -48.72
C HIS A 280 -25.96 -0.15 -47.31
N ALA A 281 -25.22 0.90 -46.98
CA ALA A 281 -25.24 1.53 -45.66
C ALA A 281 -26.65 1.92 -45.18
N SER A 282 -27.54 2.32 -46.09
CA SER A 282 -28.91 2.72 -45.75
C SER A 282 -29.84 1.59 -45.31
N CYS A 283 -29.47 0.33 -45.57
CA CYS A 283 -30.25 -0.86 -45.22
C CYS A 283 -29.47 -1.88 -44.40
N ALA A 284 -28.25 -1.54 -43.97
CA ALA A 284 -27.38 -2.38 -43.17
C ALA A 284 -27.52 -2.06 -41.67
N ASP A 285 -27.21 -3.04 -40.83
CA ASP A 285 -26.94 -2.78 -39.42
C ASP A 285 -25.59 -2.07 -39.29
N LEU A 286 -25.58 -0.83 -38.79
CA LEU A 286 -24.35 -0.06 -38.57
C LEU A 286 -23.56 -0.51 -37.34
N LYS A 287 -24.19 -1.33 -36.49
CA LYS A 287 -23.58 -2.01 -35.35
C LYS A 287 -24.27 -3.34 -35.10
N GLY A 288 -23.53 -4.32 -34.60
CA GLY A 288 -24.10 -5.57 -34.11
C GLY A 288 -23.03 -6.61 -33.82
N GLU A 289 -23.46 -7.77 -33.33
CA GLU A 289 -22.57 -8.84 -32.90
C GLU A 289 -22.14 -9.72 -34.07
N VAL A 290 -20.83 -9.96 -34.19
CA VAL A 290 -20.28 -11.04 -35.01
C VAL A 290 -19.96 -12.19 -34.08
N ALA A 291 -20.65 -13.32 -34.25
CA ALA A 291 -20.44 -14.50 -33.41
C ALA A 291 -19.98 -15.70 -34.25
N LEU A 292 -18.84 -16.27 -33.86
CA LEU A 292 -18.28 -17.51 -34.35
C LEU A 292 -18.68 -18.64 -33.39
N ILE A 293 -19.69 -19.39 -33.77
CA ILE A 293 -20.17 -20.56 -33.04
C ILE A 293 -19.41 -21.78 -33.55
N TYR A 294 -18.85 -22.59 -32.67
CA TYR A 294 -18.06 -23.76 -33.05
C TYR A 294 -18.42 -24.98 -32.23
N PHE A 295 -18.31 -26.15 -32.87
CA PHE A 295 -18.75 -27.43 -32.36
C PHE A 295 -17.59 -28.42 -32.36
N GLY A 296 -17.44 -29.15 -31.26
CA GLY A 296 -16.43 -30.17 -31.05
C GLY A 296 -17.01 -31.59 -31.08
N GLU A 297 -16.25 -32.51 -30.51
CA GLU A 297 -16.73 -33.86 -30.20
C GLU A 297 -17.78 -33.82 -29.07
N GLU A 298 -18.43 -34.96 -28.77
CA GLU A 298 -19.33 -35.10 -27.60
C GLU A 298 -20.48 -34.08 -27.50
N ASN A 299 -20.93 -33.54 -28.64
CA ASN A 299 -21.93 -32.46 -28.74
C ASN A 299 -21.54 -31.17 -28.01
N GLN A 300 -20.26 -30.94 -27.76
CA GLN A 300 -19.78 -29.67 -27.23
C GLN A 300 -19.99 -28.55 -28.26
N SER A 301 -20.41 -27.39 -27.78
CA SER A 301 -20.47 -26.16 -28.57
C SER A 301 -20.06 -24.98 -27.71
N SER A 302 -19.33 -24.05 -28.29
CA SER A 302 -19.01 -22.76 -27.67
C SER A 302 -19.09 -21.65 -28.72
N VAL A 303 -18.98 -20.41 -28.26
CA VAL A 303 -19.10 -19.22 -29.09
C VAL A 303 -17.99 -18.23 -28.71
N LEU A 304 -17.35 -17.68 -29.73
CA LEU A 304 -16.53 -16.48 -29.63
C LEU A 304 -17.30 -15.36 -30.33
N SER A 305 -17.57 -14.26 -29.65
CA SER A 305 -18.24 -13.11 -30.27
C SER A 305 -17.62 -11.79 -29.85
N PHE A 306 -17.85 -10.78 -30.68
CA PHE A 306 -17.48 -9.40 -30.44
C PHE A 306 -18.44 -8.48 -31.19
N ASN A 307 -18.55 -7.23 -30.75
CA ASN A 307 -19.35 -6.22 -31.42
C ASN A 307 -18.58 -5.62 -32.59
N ALA A 308 -19.20 -5.58 -33.77
CA ALA A 308 -18.68 -4.86 -34.93
C ALA A 308 -19.51 -3.60 -35.16
N TYR A 309 -18.86 -2.48 -35.49
CA TYR A 309 -19.52 -1.21 -35.75
C TYR A 309 -18.87 -0.42 -36.89
N ILE A 310 -19.66 0.45 -37.51
CA ILE A 310 -19.23 1.35 -38.58
C ILE A 310 -19.00 2.74 -38.01
N GLY A 311 -17.81 3.29 -38.25
CA GLY A 311 -17.46 4.66 -37.91
C GLY A 311 -16.87 4.82 -36.51
N VAL A 312 -17.12 5.99 -35.93
CA VAL A 312 -16.53 6.41 -34.66
C VAL A 312 -17.25 5.78 -33.48
N PHE A 313 -16.48 5.27 -32.53
CA PHE A 313 -17.00 4.68 -31.30
C PHE A 313 -16.25 5.23 -30.09
N VAL A 314 -16.93 5.23 -28.96
CA VAL A 314 -16.36 5.48 -27.65
C VAL A 314 -16.91 4.41 -26.71
N SER A 315 -16.06 3.83 -25.88
CA SER A 315 -16.43 2.96 -24.75
C SER A 315 -15.60 3.28 -23.53
N VAL A 316 -16.12 2.90 -22.36
CA VAL A 316 -15.48 3.07 -21.06
C VAL A 316 -15.37 1.72 -20.37
N ALA A 317 -14.35 1.53 -19.55
CA ALA A 317 -14.20 0.32 -18.75
C ALA A 317 -15.22 0.24 -17.61
N GLU A 318 -15.61 1.40 -17.07
CA GLU A 318 -16.57 1.51 -15.96
C GLU A 318 -17.72 2.47 -16.33
N GLU A 319 -18.95 1.94 -16.39
CA GLU A 319 -20.16 2.75 -16.62
C GLU A 319 -20.76 3.30 -15.32
N TYR A 320 -20.21 2.87 -14.18
CA TYR A 320 -20.76 3.16 -12.86
C TYR A 320 -19.66 3.40 -11.84
N LEU A 321 -19.69 4.59 -11.24
CA LEU A 321 -18.76 5.04 -10.21
C LEU A 321 -19.52 5.24 -8.90
N SER A 322 -19.00 4.70 -7.81
CA SER A 322 -19.53 4.92 -6.48
C SER A 322 -18.49 5.55 -5.57
N LEU A 323 -18.88 6.63 -4.90
CA LEU A 323 -18.10 7.23 -3.83
C LEU A 323 -18.80 6.98 -2.50
N SER A 324 -18.05 6.45 -1.53
CA SER A 324 -18.45 6.48 -0.13
C SER A 324 -18.14 7.86 0.47
N THR A 325 -18.53 8.03 1.71
CA THR A 325 -18.98 9.31 2.24
C THR A 325 -17.85 10.22 2.74
N GLY A 326 -18.00 11.54 2.61
CA GLY A 326 -17.13 12.53 3.29
C GLY A 326 -15.86 12.92 2.53
N ALA A 327 -15.52 12.20 1.45
CA ALA A 327 -14.41 12.55 0.56
C ALA A 327 -14.51 14.02 0.13
N ALA A 328 -13.38 14.72 0.18
CA ALA A 328 -13.19 16.00 -0.48
C ALA A 328 -13.53 15.88 -1.98
N GLU A 329 -13.40 16.97 -2.73
CA GLU A 329 -13.48 16.89 -4.19
C GLU A 329 -12.62 15.72 -4.71
N HIS A 330 -13.26 14.72 -5.34
CA HIS A 330 -12.61 13.49 -5.78
C HIS A 330 -12.65 13.40 -7.30
N THR A 331 -11.53 13.05 -7.92
CA THR A 331 -11.44 12.89 -9.37
C THR A 331 -11.25 11.42 -9.73
N PHE A 332 -12.20 10.87 -10.47
CA PHE A 332 -12.10 9.56 -11.10
C PHE A 332 -11.39 9.69 -12.44
N GLU A 333 -10.41 8.83 -12.68
CA GLU A 333 -9.83 8.63 -13.99
C GLU A 333 -10.52 7.46 -14.65
N VAL A 334 -11.40 7.71 -15.63
CA VAL A 334 -12.10 6.66 -16.36
C VAL A 334 -11.40 6.46 -17.70
N PRO A 335 -10.72 5.32 -17.92
CA PRO A 335 -10.15 5.00 -19.20
C PRO A 335 -11.26 4.88 -20.24
N TYR A 336 -11.05 5.49 -21.40
CA TYR A 336 -11.93 5.31 -22.54
C TYR A 336 -11.12 4.90 -23.76
N THR A 337 -11.76 4.10 -24.62
CA THR A 337 -11.22 3.78 -25.94
C THR A 337 -12.09 4.45 -26.98
N THR A 338 -11.44 5.03 -27.98
CA THR A 338 -12.15 5.65 -29.09
C THR A 338 -11.39 5.52 -30.39
N THR A 339 -12.13 5.66 -31.49
CA THR A 339 -11.58 5.87 -32.83
C THR A 339 -11.68 7.33 -33.29
N ASP A 340 -12.18 8.24 -32.44
CA ASP A 340 -12.20 9.69 -32.68
C ASP A 340 -11.04 10.40 -31.99
N ASP A 341 -10.53 11.44 -32.62
CA ASP A 341 -9.64 12.38 -31.96
C ASP A 341 -10.44 13.49 -31.23
N ALA A 342 -11.74 13.65 -31.49
CA ALA A 342 -12.60 14.71 -30.96
C ALA A 342 -13.71 14.17 -30.04
N ILE A 343 -13.39 13.98 -28.76
CA ILE A 343 -14.35 13.57 -27.73
C ILE A 343 -14.79 14.77 -26.88
N GLU A 344 -16.10 14.91 -26.67
CA GLU A 344 -16.68 15.86 -25.73
C GLU A 344 -17.26 15.16 -24.50
N ALA A 345 -17.06 15.72 -23.31
CA ALA A 345 -17.67 15.23 -22.06
C ALA A 345 -18.66 16.26 -21.51
N VAL A 346 -19.86 15.81 -21.15
CA VAL A 346 -20.94 16.67 -20.65
C VAL A 346 -21.47 16.14 -19.33
N ALA A 347 -21.31 16.91 -18.25
CA ALA A 347 -21.90 16.61 -16.95
C ALA A 347 -23.39 17.01 -16.91
N SER A 348 -24.24 16.17 -16.31
CA SER A 348 -25.68 16.43 -16.18
C SER A 348 -26.05 17.30 -14.97
N VAL A 349 -25.11 17.50 -14.04
CA VAL A 349 -25.29 18.19 -12.76
C VAL A 349 -24.07 19.08 -12.48
N ASP A 350 -24.26 20.11 -11.66
CA ASP A 350 -23.26 21.13 -11.35
C ASP A 350 -22.17 20.68 -10.37
N TRP A 351 -22.45 19.66 -9.55
CA TRP A 351 -21.47 19.05 -8.65
C TRP A 351 -20.55 18.04 -9.35
N LEU A 352 -20.71 17.82 -10.64
CA LEU A 352 -19.79 17.04 -11.48
C LEU A 352 -19.13 17.96 -12.52
N THR A 353 -17.83 17.77 -12.73
CA THR A 353 -17.11 18.31 -13.88
C THR A 353 -16.36 17.19 -14.60
N ALA A 354 -16.21 17.30 -15.93
CA ALA A 354 -15.51 16.31 -16.72
C ALA A 354 -14.53 16.99 -17.67
N VAL A 355 -13.29 16.49 -17.71
CA VAL A 355 -12.24 16.95 -18.62
C VAL A 355 -11.73 15.75 -19.40
N VAL A 356 -11.73 15.87 -20.73
CA VAL A 356 -11.20 14.84 -21.63
C VAL A 356 -9.69 15.06 -21.78
N GLU A 357 -8.92 14.01 -21.51
CA GLU A 357 -7.49 13.89 -21.79
C GLU A 357 -7.24 12.69 -22.72
N GLU A 358 -6.02 12.53 -23.23
CA GLU A 358 -5.70 11.45 -24.17
C GLU A 358 -5.90 10.06 -23.53
N GLY A 359 -6.98 9.37 -23.92
CA GLY A 359 -7.32 8.01 -23.46
C GLY A 359 -8.01 7.93 -22.09
N VAL A 360 -8.23 9.07 -21.41
CA VAL A 360 -8.85 9.13 -20.07
C VAL A 360 -9.79 10.32 -19.96
N VAL A 361 -10.98 10.12 -19.38
CA VAL A 361 -11.81 11.25 -18.91
C VAL A 361 -11.66 11.39 -17.41
N LYS A 362 -11.28 12.59 -16.96
CA LYS A 362 -11.22 12.96 -15.56
C LYS A 362 -12.56 13.50 -15.11
N ILE A 363 -13.26 12.76 -14.26
CA ILE A 363 -14.56 13.14 -13.70
C ILE A 363 -14.35 13.56 -12.26
N THR A 364 -14.52 14.85 -11.98
CA THR A 364 -14.40 15.40 -10.64
C THR A 364 -15.78 15.56 -10.02
N ALA A 365 -15.98 14.94 -8.86
CA ALA A 365 -17.19 15.06 -8.05
C ALA A 365 -16.91 15.93 -6.83
N ALA A 366 -17.70 17.00 -6.67
CA ALA A 366 -17.62 17.85 -5.50
C ALA A 366 -18.01 17.09 -4.22
N GLN A 367 -17.62 17.62 -3.07
CA GLN A 367 -17.94 17.04 -1.76
C GLN A 367 -19.46 16.92 -1.53
N ASN A 368 -19.90 15.83 -0.89
CA ASN A 368 -21.29 15.58 -0.52
C ASN A 368 -21.46 15.51 1.01
N THR A 369 -22.22 16.43 1.60
CA THR A 369 -22.43 16.53 3.06
C THR A 369 -23.89 16.42 3.51
N VAL A 370 -24.82 16.11 2.58
CA VAL A 370 -26.26 16.34 2.81
C VAL A 370 -27.12 15.09 2.68
N ALA A 371 -27.10 14.43 1.51
CA ALA A 371 -27.96 13.29 1.18
C ALA A 371 -27.36 12.49 0.02
N ASP A 372 -27.77 11.23 -0.13
CA ASP A 372 -27.43 10.43 -1.32
C ASP A 372 -27.80 11.20 -2.59
N ARG A 373 -26.85 11.29 -3.53
CA ARG A 373 -27.05 11.98 -4.81
C ARG A 373 -26.43 11.21 -5.96
N GLU A 374 -27.04 11.38 -7.13
CA GLU A 374 -26.66 10.72 -8.38
C GLU A 374 -26.59 11.74 -9.51
N GLY A 375 -25.57 11.60 -10.35
CA GLY A 375 -25.30 12.45 -11.50
C GLY A 375 -24.66 11.62 -12.60
N THR A 376 -24.57 12.18 -13.80
CA THR A 376 -23.99 11.48 -14.95
C THR A 376 -23.04 12.36 -15.73
N VAL A 377 -22.06 11.73 -16.38
CA VAL A 377 -21.21 12.35 -17.40
C VAL A 377 -21.43 11.60 -18.70
N THR A 378 -21.74 12.31 -19.77
CA THR A 378 -21.92 11.75 -21.11
C THR A 378 -20.69 12.06 -21.96
N LEU A 379 -19.98 11.03 -22.40
CA LEU A 379 -18.97 11.13 -23.45
C LEU A 379 -19.64 11.06 -24.82
N LYS A 380 -19.28 11.98 -25.71
CA LYS A 380 -19.83 12.09 -27.08
C LYS A 380 -18.71 12.01 -28.10
N ALA A 381 -18.90 11.14 -29.09
CA ALA A 381 -18.06 10.98 -30.27
C ALA A 381 -18.99 10.95 -31.49
N ASP A 382 -19.08 12.04 -32.24
CA ASP A 382 -20.09 12.26 -33.28
C ASP A 382 -21.54 11.93 -32.81
N ASP A 383 -22.20 10.95 -33.44
CA ASP A 383 -23.55 10.49 -33.13
C ASP A 383 -23.58 9.41 -32.02
N ASN A 384 -22.43 9.01 -31.47
CA ASN A 384 -22.32 7.99 -30.43
C ASN A 384 -22.13 8.63 -29.04
N GLU A 385 -22.88 8.15 -28.05
CA GLU A 385 -22.85 8.65 -26.68
C GLU A 385 -22.71 7.49 -25.69
N VAL A 386 -21.84 7.65 -24.69
CA VAL A 386 -21.69 6.74 -23.54
C VAL A 386 -21.97 7.52 -22.27
N VAL A 387 -22.72 6.93 -21.34
CA VAL A 387 -23.13 7.59 -20.09
C VAL A 387 -22.49 6.89 -18.90
N ILE A 388 -21.71 7.64 -18.13
CA ILE A 388 -21.11 7.21 -16.87
C ILE A 388 -21.99 7.73 -15.74
N THR A 389 -22.40 6.86 -14.82
CA THR A 389 -23.22 7.24 -13.65
C THR A 389 -22.36 7.34 -12.41
N VAL A 390 -22.45 8.46 -11.69
CA VAL A 390 -21.75 8.70 -10.41
C VAL A 390 -22.76 8.73 -9.28
N LYS A 391 -22.62 7.86 -8.28
CA LYS A 391 -23.40 7.90 -7.03
C LYS A 391 -22.52 8.28 -5.85
N GLN A 392 -22.96 9.26 -5.06
CA GLN A 392 -22.36 9.62 -3.77
C GLN A 392 -23.37 9.35 -2.65
N THR A 393 -23.00 8.54 -1.66
CA THR A 393 -23.79 8.33 -0.44
C THR A 393 -23.48 9.38 0.63
N ALA A 394 -24.40 9.63 1.57
CA ALA A 394 -24.22 10.59 2.67
C ALA A 394 -23.51 9.98 3.89
N GLY A 395 -22.52 10.69 4.43
CA GLY A 395 -21.68 10.25 5.57
C GLY A 395 -22.05 10.81 6.91
N ALA A 396 -21.40 10.27 7.94
CA ALA A 396 -21.39 10.84 9.28
C ALA A 396 -20.91 12.30 9.21
N ALA A 397 -21.53 13.19 9.98
CA ALA A 397 -21.15 14.59 10.01
C ALA A 397 -19.72 14.75 10.52
N LEU A 398 -18.95 15.68 9.93
CA LEU A 398 -17.61 16.05 10.40
C LEU A 398 -17.69 17.25 11.35
N LEU A 399 -16.70 17.39 12.22
CA LEU A 399 -16.46 18.60 13.01
C LEU A 399 -16.20 19.78 12.06
N GLU A 400 -16.68 20.96 12.41
CA GLU A 400 -16.43 22.19 11.63
C GLU A 400 -14.94 22.58 11.63
N HIS A 401 -14.23 22.22 12.70
CA HIS A 401 -12.83 22.54 12.90
C HIS A 401 -12.16 21.52 13.83
N GLY A 402 -10.99 21.06 13.43
CA GLY A 402 -10.09 20.26 14.23
C GLY A 402 -10.49 18.79 14.37
N MET A 403 -9.89 18.14 15.35
CA MET A 403 -9.98 16.70 15.58
C MET A 403 -10.80 16.37 16.83
N ARG A 404 -11.36 15.17 16.86
CA ARG A 404 -12.05 14.64 18.02
C ARG A 404 -11.03 14.13 19.05
N MET A 405 -10.91 14.86 20.16
CA MET A 405 -9.85 14.64 21.16
C MET A 405 -9.91 13.29 21.89
N ASP A 406 -11.04 12.59 21.85
CA ASP A 406 -11.25 11.27 22.44
C ASP A 406 -11.21 10.12 21.42
N SER A 407 -10.94 10.40 20.15
CA SER A 407 -10.79 9.40 19.09
C SER A 407 -9.37 8.86 18.82
N PRO A 408 -8.26 9.29 19.48
CA PRO A 408 -6.95 8.69 19.21
C PRO A 408 -6.94 7.18 19.44
N GLU A 409 -6.56 6.43 18.40
CA GLU A 409 -6.49 4.98 18.36
C GLU A 409 -5.09 4.53 17.94
N VAL A 410 -4.46 3.67 18.74
CA VAL A 410 -3.17 3.06 18.36
C VAL A 410 -3.42 2.01 17.28
N MET A 411 -2.96 2.28 16.07
CA MET A 411 -3.07 1.36 14.93
C MET A 411 -2.08 0.20 15.08
N TRP A 412 -0.82 0.52 15.34
CA TRP A 412 0.26 -0.45 15.52
C TRP A 412 1.43 0.17 16.28
N ALA A 413 2.25 -0.71 16.89
CA ALA A 413 3.47 -0.32 17.59
C ALA A 413 4.47 -1.48 17.59
N LYS A 414 5.68 -1.25 17.09
CA LYS A 414 6.72 -2.27 16.92
C LYS A 414 8.04 -1.86 17.58
N PRO A 415 8.81 -2.79 18.18
CA PRO A 415 10.15 -2.50 18.66
C PRO A 415 11.03 -1.97 17.53
N ILE A 416 11.68 -0.82 17.73
CA ILE A 416 12.52 -0.23 16.67
C ILE A 416 13.69 -1.14 16.29
N SER A 417 14.17 -1.97 17.21
CA SER A 417 15.20 -2.97 16.97
C SER A 417 14.79 -4.06 15.98
N GLU A 418 13.49 -4.29 15.79
CA GLU A 418 12.96 -5.24 14.80
C GLU A 418 12.85 -4.62 13.40
N ILE A 419 12.81 -3.29 13.31
CA ILE A 419 12.77 -2.56 12.05
C ILE A 419 14.19 -2.20 11.60
N VAL A 420 14.85 -1.29 12.32
CA VAL A 420 16.23 -0.89 12.05
C VAL A 420 16.86 -0.33 13.32
N ALA A 421 17.94 -0.97 13.78
CA ALA A 421 18.65 -0.54 14.98
C ALA A 421 19.30 0.83 14.77
N GLY A 422 19.18 1.72 15.77
CA GLY A 422 19.74 3.06 15.69
C GLY A 422 18.96 4.02 14.79
N ALA A 423 17.68 3.75 14.51
CA ALA A 423 16.79 4.71 13.87
C ALA A 423 16.74 6.03 14.64
N THR A 424 16.71 7.14 13.90
CA THR A 424 16.71 8.51 14.46
C THR A 424 15.68 9.43 13.85
N SER A 425 15.13 9.09 12.67
CA SER A 425 14.13 9.92 11.99
C SER A 425 13.16 9.10 11.17
N ILE A 426 11.98 9.68 10.91
CA ILE A 426 10.90 9.11 10.13
C ILE A 426 10.31 10.12 9.15
N ALA A 427 9.71 9.64 8.07
CA ALA A 427 9.02 10.47 7.09
C ALA A 427 7.72 9.79 6.65
N ALA A 428 6.58 10.45 6.81
CA ALA A 428 5.30 9.99 6.27
C ALA A 428 5.18 10.40 4.80
N VAL A 429 5.04 9.43 3.91
CA VAL A 429 5.02 9.66 2.45
C VAL A 429 3.67 9.26 1.90
N GLY A 430 2.76 10.24 1.84
CA GLY A 430 1.37 10.01 1.47
C GLY A 430 0.66 9.07 2.45
N ASP A 431 -0.42 8.44 1.98
CA ASP A 431 -1.25 7.54 2.80
C ASP A 431 -0.61 6.15 2.99
N ASP A 432 0.34 5.80 2.12
CA ASP A 432 0.78 4.41 1.95
C ASP A 432 2.04 4.06 2.72
N TYR A 433 2.97 5.00 2.89
CA TYR A 433 4.33 4.69 3.33
C TYR A 433 4.82 5.52 4.52
N LEU A 434 5.54 4.85 5.42
CA LEU A 434 6.35 5.47 6.46
C LEU A 434 7.80 5.04 6.27
N VAL A 435 8.70 5.99 6.06
CA VAL A 435 10.13 5.71 5.90
C VAL A 435 10.84 5.88 7.24
N VAL A 436 11.67 4.91 7.61
CA VAL A 436 12.42 4.90 8.87
C VAL A 436 13.92 4.95 8.57
N ASN A 437 14.58 5.99 9.07
CA ASN A 437 15.98 6.27 8.80
C ASN A 437 16.86 5.99 10.03
N ALA A 438 17.86 5.14 9.82
CA ALA A 438 18.99 4.95 10.74
C ALA A 438 20.27 5.46 10.07
N PRO A 439 21.02 6.38 10.71
CA PRO A 439 22.18 6.98 10.08
C PRO A 439 23.24 5.93 9.69
N GLY A 440 23.71 6.00 8.45
CA GLY A 440 24.68 5.04 7.91
C GLY A 440 24.09 3.70 7.43
N ALA A 441 22.79 3.48 7.57
CA ALA A 441 22.06 2.34 7.02
C ALA A 441 21.09 2.79 5.91
N ALA A 442 20.65 1.84 5.08
CA ALA A 442 19.57 2.07 4.12
C ALA A 442 18.25 2.33 4.87
N PRO A 443 17.49 3.37 4.53
CA PRO A 443 16.18 3.60 5.12
C PRO A 443 15.22 2.44 4.83
N VAL A 444 14.42 2.08 5.82
CA VAL A 444 13.42 1.03 5.71
C VAL A 444 12.08 1.66 5.37
N VAL A 445 11.35 1.09 4.40
CA VAL A 445 10.01 1.53 4.02
C VAL A 445 9.00 0.60 4.68
N LEU A 446 8.12 1.17 5.49
CA LEU A 446 6.99 0.49 6.11
C LEU A 446 5.69 0.89 5.40
N ASN A 447 4.73 -0.01 5.32
CA ASN A 447 3.35 0.36 5.07
C ASN A 447 2.84 1.20 6.24
N ALA A 448 2.32 2.40 5.96
CA ALA A 448 1.99 3.39 6.99
C ALA A 448 0.87 2.92 7.93
N LEU A 449 -0.09 2.12 7.44
CA LEU A 449 -1.25 1.69 8.22
C LEU A 449 -1.01 0.41 9.04
N THR A 450 -0.01 -0.41 8.67
CA THR A 450 0.25 -1.71 9.31
C THR A 450 1.62 -1.78 10.01
N GLY A 451 2.55 -0.91 9.64
CA GLY A 451 3.93 -0.95 10.12
C GLY A 451 4.73 -2.16 9.60
N GLU A 452 4.24 -2.87 8.59
CA GLU A 452 4.97 -3.95 7.93
C GLU A 452 6.02 -3.40 6.98
N GLN A 453 7.21 -4.01 6.97
CA GLN A 453 8.26 -3.63 6.04
C GLN A 453 7.88 -4.07 4.62
N VAL A 454 7.86 -3.11 3.70
CA VAL A 454 7.54 -3.32 2.28
C VAL A 454 8.75 -3.09 1.37
N GLY A 455 9.82 -2.47 1.88
CA GLY A 455 11.02 -2.24 1.09
C GLY A 455 12.14 -1.53 1.85
N THR A 456 13.15 -1.12 1.08
CA THR A 456 14.28 -0.31 1.54
C THR A 456 14.67 0.68 0.44
N ILE A 457 15.17 1.85 0.82
CA ILE A 457 15.58 2.88 -0.14
C ILE A 457 17.07 2.75 -0.46
N ASP A 458 17.41 2.74 -1.76
CA ASP A 458 18.79 2.97 -2.20
C ASP A 458 19.14 4.45 -2.13
N LEU A 459 19.98 4.81 -1.15
CA LEU A 459 20.41 6.17 -0.92
C LEU A 459 21.33 6.72 -2.01
N GLY A 460 21.90 5.88 -2.87
CA GLY A 460 22.80 6.29 -3.95
C GLY A 460 23.90 7.24 -3.47
N VAL A 461 23.85 8.50 -3.93
CA VAL A 461 24.83 9.56 -3.59
C VAL A 461 24.85 9.94 -2.10
N MET A 462 23.83 9.56 -1.33
CA MET A 462 23.72 9.79 0.11
C MET A 462 24.08 8.55 0.95
N SER A 463 24.46 7.44 0.31
CA SER A 463 24.73 6.17 0.98
C SER A 463 25.84 6.31 2.03
N GLY A 464 25.52 5.97 3.29
CA GLY A 464 26.45 6.04 4.42
C GLY A 464 26.60 7.44 5.03
N ALA A 465 25.93 8.45 4.46
CA ALA A 465 26.02 9.85 4.87
C ALA A 465 24.73 10.39 5.49
N ASN A 466 23.60 9.71 5.28
CA ASN A 466 22.27 10.06 5.76
C ASN A 466 22.26 10.33 7.27
N ALA A 467 21.78 11.51 7.66
CA ALA A 467 21.60 11.93 9.04
C ALA A 467 20.12 11.99 9.41
N HIS A 468 19.32 12.75 8.66
CA HIS A 468 17.90 12.93 8.90
C HIS A 468 17.09 12.68 7.62
N ILE A 469 15.85 12.24 7.79
CA ILE A 469 14.87 12.13 6.70
C ILE A 469 13.56 12.79 7.13
N THR A 470 12.90 13.46 6.20
CA THR A 470 11.52 13.97 6.35
C THR A 470 10.82 13.89 4.99
N ALA A 471 9.53 14.20 4.94
CA ALA A 471 8.76 14.32 3.71
C ALA A 471 8.21 15.73 3.54
N ASP A 472 8.01 16.13 2.30
CA ASP A 472 7.32 17.38 1.96
C ASP A 472 5.81 17.16 1.72
N ASP A 473 5.05 18.25 1.62
CA ASP A 473 3.59 18.24 1.47
C ASP A 473 3.12 17.52 0.18
N ALA A 474 4.03 17.25 -0.77
CA ALA A 474 3.77 16.57 -2.03
C ALA A 474 4.19 15.09 -2.02
N GLY A 475 4.62 14.55 -0.87
CA GLY A 475 5.04 13.16 -0.73
C GLY A 475 6.43 12.89 -1.31
N ASN A 476 7.31 13.90 -1.38
CA ASN A 476 8.71 13.71 -1.72
C ASN A 476 9.57 13.62 -0.47
N LEU A 477 10.59 12.77 -0.50
CA LEU A 477 11.55 12.65 0.59
C LEU A 477 12.62 13.73 0.50
N VAL A 478 13.01 14.23 1.67
CA VAL A 478 14.15 15.14 1.84
C VAL A 478 15.12 14.52 2.84
N ILE A 479 16.38 14.38 2.43
CA ILE A 479 17.40 13.63 3.17
C ILE A 479 18.59 14.55 3.41
N SER A 480 18.95 14.77 4.67
CA SER A 480 20.18 15.49 5.03
C SER A 480 21.34 14.53 5.24
N SER A 481 22.56 15.01 5.04
CA SER A 481 23.77 14.33 5.50
C SER A 481 24.27 14.89 6.83
N PHE A 482 25.05 14.10 7.56
CA PHE A 482 25.96 14.70 8.55
C PHE A 482 26.95 15.61 7.84
N ALA A 483 27.54 16.53 8.60
CA ALA A 483 28.64 17.33 8.06
C ALA A 483 29.84 16.45 7.69
N GLU A 484 30.15 16.40 6.40
CA GLU A 484 31.31 15.72 5.84
C GLU A 484 32.51 16.67 5.72
N ALA A 485 33.64 16.16 5.21
CA ALA A 485 34.86 16.94 5.03
C ALA A 485 34.69 18.16 4.09
N ASP A 486 33.73 18.11 3.17
CA ASP A 486 33.38 19.17 2.21
C ASP A 486 32.10 19.95 2.58
N GLY A 487 31.42 19.59 3.67
CA GLY A 487 30.20 20.23 4.14
C GLY A 487 29.04 19.26 4.35
N PHE A 488 27.85 19.78 4.62
CA PHE A 488 26.63 18.98 4.61
C PHE A 488 25.92 19.10 3.25
N ARG A 489 25.13 18.08 2.92
CA ARG A 489 24.33 18.00 1.71
C ARG A 489 22.87 17.75 2.06
N VAL A 490 21.97 18.18 1.17
CA VAL A 490 20.57 17.80 1.20
C VAL A 490 20.21 17.22 -0.17
N ALA A 491 19.65 16.03 -0.14
CA ALA A 491 19.08 15.38 -1.29
C ALA A 491 17.55 15.40 -1.23
N ARG A 492 16.92 15.36 -2.39
CA ARG A 492 15.48 15.14 -2.54
C ARG A 492 15.22 13.92 -3.40
N MET A 493 14.06 13.31 -3.24
CA MET A 493 13.67 12.09 -3.94
C MET A 493 12.15 12.05 -4.12
N LYS A 494 11.67 11.68 -5.31
CA LYS A 494 10.23 11.55 -5.57
C LYS A 494 9.67 10.26 -4.97
N GLY A 495 8.84 10.37 -3.94
CA GLY A 495 8.29 9.22 -3.22
C GLY A 495 9.38 8.26 -2.71
N VAL A 496 9.00 6.99 -2.54
CA VAL A 496 9.89 5.91 -2.05
C VAL A 496 10.64 5.15 -3.16
N GLU A 497 10.23 5.33 -4.42
CA GLU A 497 10.81 4.66 -5.60
C GLU A 497 11.73 5.56 -6.44
N GLY A 498 11.79 6.86 -6.11
CA GLY A 498 12.64 7.82 -6.80
C GLY A 498 14.14 7.57 -6.60
N THR A 499 14.97 8.35 -7.31
CA THR A 499 16.42 8.35 -7.09
C THR A 499 16.83 9.61 -6.33
N PRO A 500 17.58 9.50 -5.22
CA PRO A 500 18.07 10.68 -4.49
C PRO A 500 18.96 11.59 -5.34
N GLU A 501 18.63 12.88 -5.37
CA GLU A 501 19.43 13.91 -6.02
C GLU A 501 19.83 15.03 -5.06
N VAL A 502 21.14 15.30 -4.96
CA VAL A 502 21.65 16.40 -4.14
C VAL A 502 21.33 17.73 -4.81
N PHE A 503 20.61 18.60 -4.10
CA PHE A 503 20.21 19.92 -4.60
C PHE A 503 20.68 21.08 -3.69
N ILE A 504 21.14 20.78 -2.47
CA ILE A 504 21.79 21.75 -1.57
C ILE A 504 23.13 21.18 -1.12
N THR A 505 24.18 22.00 -1.20
CA THR A 505 25.50 21.70 -0.63
C THR A 505 26.04 22.94 0.07
N ARG A 506 26.52 22.79 1.31
CA ARG A 506 27.09 23.91 2.07
C ARG A 506 28.24 23.47 2.95
N ALA A 507 29.37 24.17 2.83
CA ALA A 507 30.56 23.96 3.66
C ALA A 507 30.32 24.46 5.10
N SER A 508 29.69 23.64 5.94
CA SER A 508 29.49 23.90 7.37
C SER A 508 29.43 22.59 8.14
N ALA A 509 29.90 22.63 9.40
CA ALA A 509 29.81 21.52 10.36
C ALA A 509 28.72 21.71 11.42
N GLU A 510 27.85 22.71 11.24
CA GLU A 510 26.95 23.21 12.28
C GLU A 510 25.48 22.84 12.06
N TYR A 511 25.18 22.11 10.97
CA TYR A 511 23.84 21.77 10.48
C TYR A 511 23.78 20.31 10.01
N GLY A 512 22.57 19.87 9.64
CA GLY A 512 22.33 18.59 9.00
C GLY A 512 21.86 17.48 9.94
N LYS A 513 21.83 17.72 11.26
CA LYS A 513 21.33 16.74 12.23
C LYS A 513 19.80 16.59 12.20
N ASP A 514 19.08 17.70 12.05
CA ASP A 514 17.62 17.75 11.93
C ASP A 514 17.23 18.69 10.80
N LEU A 515 16.11 18.40 10.15
CA LEU A 515 15.60 19.16 9.02
C LEU A 515 14.08 18.98 8.92
N SER A 516 13.37 20.10 8.75
CA SER A 516 11.93 20.10 8.42
C SER A 516 11.71 20.77 7.07
N VAL A 517 10.59 20.46 6.44
CA VAL A 517 10.19 21.03 5.16
C VAL A 517 8.70 21.34 5.16
N VAL A 518 8.31 22.38 4.42
CA VAL A 518 6.91 22.67 4.08
C VAL A 518 6.85 23.09 2.62
N GLY A 519 5.81 22.67 1.91
CA GLY A 519 5.61 22.88 0.47
C GLY A 519 6.15 21.73 -0.38
N ASP A 520 6.62 22.03 -1.59
CA ASP A 520 7.13 21.04 -2.57
C ASP A 520 8.58 21.35 -2.96
N VAL A 521 9.52 20.45 -2.67
CA VAL A 521 10.94 20.66 -2.98
C VAL A 521 11.27 20.65 -4.47
N TYR A 522 10.39 20.12 -5.33
CA TYR A 522 10.46 20.23 -6.78
C TYR A 522 9.71 21.46 -7.34
N GLY A 523 8.82 22.04 -6.53
CA GLY A 523 8.10 23.27 -6.79
C GLY A 523 8.61 24.42 -5.92
N SER A 524 7.78 24.85 -4.97
CA SER A 524 8.16 25.86 -3.97
C SER A 524 8.06 25.32 -2.56
N SER A 525 9.14 25.42 -1.78
CA SER A 525 9.21 24.95 -0.40
C SER A 525 10.04 25.87 0.50
N ARG A 526 9.93 25.62 1.80
CA ARG A 526 10.81 26.12 2.84
C ARG A 526 11.45 24.94 3.53
N ILE A 527 12.78 24.95 3.60
CA ILE A 527 13.56 23.89 4.26
C ILE A 527 14.31 24.54 5.40
N THR A 528 14.08 24.04 6.62
CA THR A 528 14.60 24.61 7.85
C THR A 528 15.55 23.65 8.55
N MET A 529 16.62 24.20 9.14
CA MET A 529 17.57 23.44 9.94
C MET A 529 17.98 24.25 11.15
N MET A 530 17.85 23.67 12.35
CA MET A 530 18.31 24.34 13.56
C MET A 530 19.85 24.33 13.62
N TYR A 531 20.41 25.39 14.21
CA TYR A 531 21.85 25.46 14.45
C TYR A 531 22.25 24.62 15.66
N SER A 532 23.23 23.74 15.46
CA SER A 532 23.59 22.69 16.42
C SER A 532 24.69 23.03 17.46
N PRO A 533 25.61 24.01 17.27
CA PRO A 533 26.68 24.25 18.25
C PRO A 533 26.25 24.77 19.65
N TRP A 534 26.78 24.11 20.69
CA TRP A 534 26.51 24.28 22.14
C TRP A 534 26.72 25.70 22.75
N SER A 535 27.30 26.68 22.05
CA SER A 535 27.75 27.93 22.72
C SER A 535 27.75 29.23 21.90
N SER A 536 26.82 29.42 20.95
CA SER A 536 26.81 30.65 20.13
C SER A 536 26.09 31.86 20.76
N GLY A 537 25.28 31.67 21.81
CA GLY A 537 24.45 32.73 22.40
C GLY A 537 23.46 33.38 21.42
N THR A 538 23.20 32.74 20.27
CA THR A 538 22.37 33.24 19.18
C THR A 538 21.35 32.18 18.81
N THR A 539 20.07 32.40 19.11
CA THR A 539 18.98 31.51 18.71
C THR A 539 18.55 31.82 17.27
N GLY A 540 18.47 30.81 16.42
CA GLY A 540 18.08 30.95 15.02
C GLY A 540 18.16 29.64 14.25
N HIS A 541 17.79 29.71 12.97
CA HIS A 541 17.82 28.57 12.06
C HIS A 541 18.31 28.99 10.68
N LEU A 542 18.84 28.01 9.94
CA LEU A 542 19.09 28.15 8.52
C LEU A 542 17.79 27.87 7.77
N LEU A 543 17.44 28.74 6.83
CA LEU A 543 16.26 28.60 5.99
C LEU A 543 16.69 28.64 4.53
N TYR A 544 16.29 27.62 3.78
CA TYR A 544 16.33 27.59 2.33
C TYR A 544 14.93 27.76 1.76
N GLN A 545 14.84 28.43 0.62
CA GLN A 545 13.62 28.49 -0.17
C GLN A 545 13.86 27.89 -1.54
N THR A 546 12.93 27.07 -2.02
CA THR A 546 12.92 26.64 -3.42
C THR A 546 11.87 27.40 -4.20
N VAL A 547 12.17 27.66 -5.48
CA VAL A 547 11.20 28.11 -6.49
C VAL A 547 11.50 27.34 -7.76
N ASP A 548 10.48 26.70 -8.34
CA ASP A 548 10.59 25.75 -9.46
C ASP A 548 11.69 24.70 -9.22
N GLY A 549 11.80 24.24 -7.97
CA GLY A 549 12.76 23.24 -7.52
C GLY A 549 14.20 23.74 -7.40
N VAL A 550 14.45 25.04 -7.51
CA VAL A 550 15.79 25.61 -7.35
C VAL A 550 15.92 26.23 -5.96
N ALA A 551 16.78 25.65 -5.12
CA ALA A 551 17.08 26.19 -3.79
C ALA A 551 17.86 27.51 -3.87
N ASP A 552 17.52 28.45 -3.00
CA ASP A 552 18.33 29.63 -2.76
C ASP A 552 19.66 29.27 -2.07
N GLY A 553 20.55 30.24 -1.89
CA GLY A 553 21.83 30.01 -1.19
C GLY A 553 21.68 29.72 0.31
N GLY A 554 20.45 29.71 0.83
CA GLY A 554 20.12 29.66 2.24
C GLY A 554 20.46 30.96 2.97
N TYR A 555 19.60 31.37 3.89
CA TYR A 555 19.82 32.53 4.74
C TYR A 555 19.61 32.22 6.20
N TRP A 556 20.33 32.97 7.04
CA TRP A 556 20.27 32.81 8.47
C TRP A 556 19.10 33.61 9.05
N SER A 557 18.12 32.92 9.62
CA SER A 557 16.98 33.52 10.31
C SER A 557 17.27 33.62 11.81
N LYS A 558 17.65 34.83 12.25
CA LYS A 558 17.96 35.12 13.65
C LYS A 558 16.70 35.53 14.41
N ILE A 559 16.52 34.97 15.61
CA ILE A 559 15.50 35.47 16.55
C ILE A 559 16.12 36.59 17.40
N ALA A 560 15.42 37.72 17.50
CA ALA A 560 15.83 38.84 18.31
C ALA A 560 15.92 38.44 19.80
N ALA A 561 17.00 38.85 20.47
CA ALA A 561 17.22 38.55 21.88
C ALA A 561 16.12 39.17 22.76
N GLY A 562 15.56 38.38 23.69
CA GLY A 562 14.51 38.79 24.63
C GLY A 562 14.28 37.78 25.75
N SER A 563 13.24 37.98 26.57
CA SER A 563 12.90 37.09 27.70
C SER A 563 12.49 35.67 27.29
N ILE A 564 12.18 35.47 26.01
CA ILE A 564 11.77 34.18 25.44
C ILE A 564 12.98 33.43 24.87
N THR A 565 13.95 34.11 24.23
CA THR A 565 15.16 33.46 23.69
C THR A 565 16.07 32.87 24.77
N SER A 566 15.94 33.32 26.03
CA SER A 566 16.63 32.68 27.17
C SER A 566 16.02 31.34 27.58
N LYS A 567 14.86 30.97 27.02
CA LYS A 567 14.17 29.70 27.27
C LYS A 567 14.41 28.65 26.18
N ILE A 568 15.02 29.03 25.05
CA ILE A 568 15.40 28.11 23.98
C ILE A 568 16.90 27.86 24.07
N ASP A 569 17.30 26.61 24.31
CA ASP A 569 18.66 26.17 24.06
C ASP A 569 18.85 25.85 22.57
N ASN A 570 19.92 26.38 22.00
CA ASN A 570 20.23 26.26 20.57
C ASN A 570 20.97 24.94 20.29
N ASN A 571 20.47 23.86 20.86
CA ASN A 571 21.08 22.55 20.83
C ASN A 571 20.00 21.50 20.56
N ASN A 572 20.27 20.60 19.62
CA ASN A 572 19.57 19.33 19.42
C ASN A 572 18.03 19.44 19.54
N GLY A 573 17.45 20.16 18.59
CA GLY A 573 16.05 20.53 18.55
C GLY A 573 15.69 20.90 17.11
N ASP A 574 14.46 21.33 16.89
CA ASP A 574 13.89 21.38 15.55
C ASP A 574 13.08 22.65 15.30
N VAL A 575 12.91 22.98 14.02
CA VAL A 575 12.24 24.19 13.55
C VAL A 575 11.44 23.93 12.28
N ILE A 576 10.15 24.26 12.31
CA ILE A 576 9.26 24.10 11.15
C ILE A 576 8.39 25.34 10.96
N TYR A 577 8.12 25.72 9.72
CA TYR A 577 7.13 26.75 9.41
C TYR A 577 5.73 26.14 9.45
N ARG A 578 4.69 26.95 9.68
CA ARG A 578 3.32 26.42 9.60
C ARG A 578 2.89 26.11 8.16
N ASP A 579 3.24 26.99 7.24
CA ASP A 579 2.78 26.96 5.84
C ASP A 579 3.68 27.82 4.93
N MET A 580 3.42 27.76 3.62
CA MET A 580 4.10 28.56 2.58
C MET A 580 3.63 30.02 2.50
N GLY A 581 2.65 30.43 3.30
CA GLY A 581 2.07 31.77 3.32
C GLY A 581 3.09 32.86 3.67
N GLN A 582 2.89 34.06 3.11
CA GLN A 582 3.78 35.19 3.36
C GLN A 582 3.71 35.60 4.84
N GLY A 583 4.87 35.60 5.53
CA GLY A 583 4.94 35.93 6.95
C GLY A 583 4.36 34.86 7.87
N ALA A 584 4.20 33.63 7.37
CA ALA A 584 3.76 32.50 8.19
C ALA A 584 4.61 32.36 9.46
N PRO A 585 3.98 32.00 10.59
CA PRO A 585 4.72 31.71 11.81
C PRO A 585 5.59 30.46 11.61
N TYR A 586 6.61 30.35 12.45
CA TYR A 586 7.40 29.14 12.60
C TYR A 586 7.53 28.77 14.07
N PHE A 587 7.72 27.49 14.30
CA PHE A 587 7.76 26.88 15.60
C PHE A 587 9.15 26.33 15.87
N MET A 588 9.55 26.36 17.13
CA MET A 588 10.84 25.82 17.55
C MET A 588 10.68 25.04 18.84
N ILE A 589 11.49 23.99 18.95
CA ILE A 589 11.72 23.26 20.18
C ILE A 589 13.22 23.06 20.38
N GLY A 590 13.65 22.96 21.63
CA GLY A 590 15.06 22.78 21.99
C GLY A 590 15.22 21.73 23.08
N TYR A 591 16.36 21.06 23.09
CA TYR A 591 16.69 19.92 23.96
C TYR A 591 16.25 20.07 25.42
N SER A 592 16.65 21.15 26.09
CA SER A 592 16.34 21.39 27.51
C SER A 592 15.21 22.40 27.71
N SER A 593 14.61 22.85 26.61
CA SER A 593 13.66 23.95 26.57
C SER A 593 12.25 23.48 26.95
N ASN A 594 11.89 22.26 26.52
CA ASN A 594 10.60 21.60 26.81
C ASN A 594 9.38 22.50 26.60
N CYS A 595 9.48 23.38 25.61
CA CYS A 595 8.44 24.34 25.26
C CYS A 595 8.40 24.55 23.75
N PHE A 596 7.20 24.68 23.21
CA PHE A 596 6.99 25.20 21.88
C PHE A 596 7.15 26.72 21.92
N VAL A 597 7.89 27.25 20.96
CA VAL A 597 7.97 28.69 20.73
C VAL A 597 7.34 29.04 19.40
N TRP A 598 6.30 29.86 19.46
CA TRP A 598 5.72 30.52 18.31
C TRP A 598 6.55 31.76 17.96
N ALA A 599 7.08 31.84 16.75
CA ALA A 599 7.83 32.99 16.27
C ALA A 599 7.32 33.49 14.92
N GLU A 600 7.41 34.80 14.73
CA GLU A 600 7.02 35.50 13.52
C GLU A 600 8.05 36.59 13.21
N ASN A 601 8.49 36.69 11.96
CA ASN A 601 9.40 37.75 11.50
C ASN A 601 10.64 37.94 12.39
N GLY A 602 11.25 36.83 12.84
CA GLY A 602 12.44 36.86 13.70
C GLY A 602 12.16 37.27 15.16
N THR A 603 10.90 37.25 15.61
CA THR A 603 10.50 37.61 16.97
C THR A 603 9.60 36.53 17.58
N ALA A 604 9.93 36.07 18.78
CA ALA A 604 9.07 35.13 19.51
C ALA A 604 7.82 35.83 20.04
N GLN A 605 6.64 35.27 19.75
CA GLN A 605 5.33 35.82 20.11
C GLN A 605 4.75 35.16 21.37
N ALA A 606 4.87 33.84 21.48
CA ALA A 606 4.34 33.06 22.61
C ALA A 606 5.20 31.82 22.87
N VAL A 607 5.07 31.30 24.10
CA VAL A 607 5.75 30.07 24.55
C VAL A 607 4.74 29.23 25.28
N GLN A 608 4.67 27.95 24.93
CA GLN A 608 3.88 26.97 25.66
C GLN A 608 4.76 25.85 26.16
N SER A 609 4.74 25.61 27.47
CA SER A 609 5.40 24.45 28.05
C SER A 609 4.68 23.19 27.59
N VAL A 610 5.45 22.24 27.04
CA VAL A 610 4.93 20.96 26.59
C VAL A 610 4.82 20.01 27.79
N VAL A 611 5.83 19.99 28.67
CA VAL A 611 6.02 18.97 29.71
C VAL A 611 6.81 19.43 30.95
N ASP A 612 6.98 18.54 31.94
CA ASP A 612 7.93 18.68 33.07
C ASP A 612 9.35 18.94 32.54
N THR A 613 10.12 19.74 33.29
CA THR A 613 11.53 20.07 33.05
C THR A 613 12.49 18.89 32.84
N ASN A 614 12.09 17.66 33.17
CA ASN A 614 12.95 16.47 33.09
C ASN A 614 12.65 15.52 31.91
N LEU A 615 11.65 15.82 31.09
CA LEU A 615 11.42 15.14 29.81
C LEU A 615 12.21 15.84 28.69
N GLY A 616 12.37 15.19 27.55
CA GLY A 616 13.09 15.68 26.38
C GLY A 616 12.22 15.73 25.16
N ALA A 617 12.00 16.94 24.63
CA ALA A 617 11.22 17.19 23.43
C ALA A 617 12.13 17.89 22.40
N VAL A 618 12.45 17.18 21.31
CA VAL A 618 13.51 17.57 20.36
C VAL A 618 13.07 17.60 18.90
N CYS A 619 11.94 16.99 18.57
CA CYS A 619 11.38 16.94 17.23
C CYS A 619 10.08 17.74 17.17
N ILE A 620 9.76 18.30 16.00
CA ILE A 620 8.43 18.86 15.75
C ILE A 620 7.96 18.58 14.34
N ASP A 621 6.65 18.46 14.21
CA ASP A 621 6.01 18.43 12.90
C ASP A 621 4.69 19.19 12.90
N VAL A 622 4.28 19.70 11.74
CA VAL A 622 3.06 20.48 11.56
C VAL A 622 2.24 19.95 10.40
N GLU A 623 0.97 19.68 10.67
CA GLU A 623 0.03 19.20 9.66
C GLU A 623 -1.27 20.01 9.66
N LEU A 624 -1.87 20.20 8.49
CA LEU A 624 -3.19 20.80 8.34
C LEU A 624 -4.25 19.71 8.35
N PHE A 625 -5.04 19.65 9.42
CA PHE A 625 -6.12 18.67 9.54
C PHE A 625 -7.45 19.33 9.92
N ASN A 626 -8.46 19.11 9.08
CA ASN A 626 -9.82 19.63 9.23
C ASN A 626 -9.86 21.13 9.64
N ASN A 627 -9.32 22.00 8.78
CA ASN A 627 -9.25 23.45 8.99
C ASN A 627 -8.39 23.92 10.19
N ALA A 628 -7.64 23.03 10.84
CA ALA A 628 -6.75 23.34 11.96
C ALA A 628 -5.32 22.90 11.67
N TYR A 629 -4.33 23.75 12.00
CA TYR A 629 -2.93 23.33 11.99
C TYR A 629 -2.55 22.75 13.35
N TYR A 630 -2.00 21.55 13.38
CA TYR A 630 -1.51 20.90 14.59
C TYR A 630 -0.01 20.82 14.59
N LEU A 631 0.62 21.32 15.66
CA LEU A 631 2.04 21.14 15.95
C LEU A 631 2.20 20.00 16.94
N ALA A 632 2.98 18.97 16.59
CA ALA A 632 3.25 17.84 17.48
C ALA A 632 4.70 17.79 17.92
N THR A 633 4.94 17.14 19.06
CA THR A 633 6.26 16.66 19.48
C THR A 633 6.11 15.32 20.20
N ALA A 634 7.05 14.42 19.95
CA ALA A 634 7.22 13.22 20.75
C ALA A 634 8.25 13.49 21.84
N CYS A 635 7.95 13.08 23.06
CA CYS A 635 8.88 13.26 24.19
C CYS A 635 9.11 11.97 24.97
N ASP A 636 10.31 11.87 25.52
CA ASP A 636 10.75 10.78 26.38
C ASP A 636 11.52 11.32 27.60
N SER A 637 11.82 10.47 28.58
CA SER A 637 12.59 10.86 29.76
C SER A 637 14.10 10.74 29.52
N TYR A 638 14.84 11.80 29.83
CA TYR A 638 16.31 11.75 29.90
C TYR A 638 16.83 10.89 31.05
N PHE A 639 15.97 10.59 32.03
CA PHE A 639 16.36 9.94 33.26
C PHE A 639 15.44 8.78 33.60
N THR A 640 16.02 7.65 34.01
CA THR A 640 15.27 6.46 34.40
C THR A 640 14.34 6.65 35.61
N TRP A 641 14.54 7.73 36.39
CA TRP A 641 13.71 8.10 37.54
C TRP A 641 12.64 9.16 37.23
N SER A 642 12.59 9.70 36.01
CA SER A 642 11.70 10.79 35.59
C SER A 642 10.71 10.37 34.49
N MET A 643 10.17 9.15 34.57
CA MET A 643 9.22 8.62 33.58
C MET A 643 7.76 9.07 33.81
N ASN A 644 7.55 10.25 34.39
CA ASN A 644 6.19 10.75 34.62
C ASN A 644 5.69 11.40 33.31
N ALA A 645 4.82 10.68 32.60
CA ALA A 645 4.10 11.12 31.40
C ALA A 645 4.94 11.38 30.12
N PRO A 646 5.81 10.44 29.68
CA PRO A 646 6.27 10.47 28.30
C PRO A 646 5.03 10.34 27.39
N GLY A 647 5.03 11.03 26.24
CA GLY A 647 3.82 11.18 25.43
C GLY A 647 4.04 11.90 24.11
N ILE A 648 3.03 11.82 23.25
CA ILE A 648 2.84 12.75 22.14
C ILE A 648 2.09 13.94 22.68
N TYR A 649 2.60 15.13 22.41
CA TYR A 649 1.98 16.38 22.82
C TYR A 649 1.71 17.22 21.59
N MET A 650 0.51 17.80 21.52
CA MET A 650 0.07 18.59 20.38
C MET A 650 -0.42 19.97 20.81
N ALA A 651 -0.29 20.95 19.93
CA ALA A 651 -0.88 22.26 20.07
C ALA A 651 -1.58 22.66 18.77
N ASP A 652 -2.79 23.24 18.89
CA ASP A 652 -3.42 23.91 17.75
C ASP A 652 -2.67 25.21 17.48
N VAL A 653 -2.02 25.27 16.32
CA VAL A 653 -1.23 26.40 15.84
C VAL A 653 -1.89 27.15 14.67
N THR A 654 -3.21 26.98 14.50
CA THR A 654 -3.99 27.71 13.49
C THR A 654 -3.91 29.22 13.72
N SER A 655 -3.93 29.63 14.99
CA SER A 655 -3.80 31.03 15.39
C SER A 655 -3.04 31.17 16.70
N LEU A 656 -2.47 32.35 16.95
CA LEU A 656 -1.81 32.66 18.22
C LEU A 656 -2.76 32.49 19.42
N ALA A 657 -4.07 32.71 19.23
CA ALA A 657 -5.07 32.53 20.27
C ALA A 657 -5.30 31.04 20.61
N HIS A 658 -5.35 30.17 19.60
CA HIS A 658 -5.46 28.72 19.80
C HIS A 658 -4.19 28.17 20.44
N PHE A 659 -3.02 28.59 19.96
CA PHE A 659 -1.75 28.20 20.58
C PHE A 659 -1.67 28.66 22.04
N SER A 660 -2.23 29.82 22.36
CA SER A 660 -2.31 30.33 23.74
C SER A 660 -3.21 29.49 24.65
N ALA A 661 -4.10 28.66 24.11
CA ALA A 661 -4.97 27.76 24.88
C ALA A 661 -4.20 26.60 25.53
N GLY A 662 -3.01 26.28 25.03
CA GLY A 662 -2.07 25.34 25.64
C GLY A 662 -1.79 24.11 24.79
N VAL A 663 -1.00 23.20 25.36
CA VAL A 663 -0.60 21.94 24.77
C VAL A 663 -1.45 20.83 25.38
N VAL A 664 -1.94 19.91 24.54
CA VAL A 664 -2.74 18.76 24.96
C VAL A 664 -1.93 17.47 24.86
N PRO A 665 -2.02 16.58 25.86
CA PRO A 665 -1.50 15.23 25.73
C PRO A 665 -2.38 14.48 24.72
N PHE A 666 -1.80 14.06 23.60
CA PHE A 666 -2.51 13.36 22.53
C PHE A 666 -2.56 11.84 22.77
N LEU A 667 -1.48 11.27 23.30
CA LEU A 667 -1.45 9.89 23.83
C LEU A 667 -0.55 9.85 25.07
N THR A 668 -1.11 9.51 26.24
CA THR A 668 -0.39 9.41 27.53
C THR A 668 -0.92 8.25 28.38
N GLY A 669 -0.20 7.87 29.44
CA GLY A 669 -0.64 6.81 30.38
C GLY A 669 -0.24 5.40 29.95
N ASP A 670 -1.02 4.38 30.36
CA ASP A 670 -0.66 2.95 30.19
C ASP A 670 -0.52 2.51 28.72
N GLY A 671 -1.18 3.20 27.78
CA GLY A 671 -1.03 2.96 26.33
C GLY A 671 0.32 3.43 25.76
N TYR A 672 0.97 4.42 26.40
CA TYR A 672 2.24 5.01 25.98
C TYR A 672 3.44 4.52 26.83
N GLN A 673 3.24 4.14 28.09
CA GLN A 673 4.31 3.66 28.99
C GLN A 673 5.03 2.38 28.51
N ASN A 674 4.48 1.66 27.54
CA ASN A 674 5.09 0.49 26.91
C ASN A 674 5.95 0.79 25.66
N TRP A 675 6.11 2.06 25.28
CA TRP A 675 6.82 2.47 24.06
C TRP A 675 8.24 2.98 24.33
N ALA A 676 8.45 3.62 25.47
CA ALA A 676 9.76 4.11 25.91
C ALA A 676 10.46 3.08 26.82
N VAL A 677 11.73 2.77 26.53
CA VAL A 677 12.53 1.79 27.29
C VAL A 677 13.71 2.50 27.94
N GLY A 678 13.48 3.10 29.11
CA GLY A 678 14.54 3.73 29.91
C GLY A 678 14.99 5.11 29.40
N ALA A 679 16.13 5.60 29.90
CA ALA A 679 16.66 6.92 29.54
C ALA A 679 17.18 6.93 28.10
N ALA A 680 16.41 7.48 27.17
CA ALA A 680 16.84 7.76 25.81
C ALA A 680 17.22 9.24 25.71
N ALA A 681 18.36 9.53 25.07
CA ALA A 681 19.00 10.85 25.09
C ALA A 681 18.28 11.94 24.25
N GLY A 682 16.96 11.87 24.06
CA GLY A 682 16.18 12.84 23.28
C GLY A 682 16.55 12.84 21.81
N GLU A 683 16.37 11.70 21.13
CA GLU A 683 16.49 11.55 19.67
C GLU A 683 15.17 11.03 19.07
N THR A 684 14.05 11.30 19.75
CA THR A 684 12.71 10.93 19.28
C THR A 684 12.35 11.70 18.03
N ASP A 685 11.48 11.12 17.22
CA ASP A 685 10.94 11.79 16.04
C ASP A 685 9.43 11.62 15.93
N VAL A 686 8.79 12.58 15.26
CA VAL A 686 7.35 12.59 15.02
C VAL A 686 7.07 13.01 13.58
N ALA A 687 6.14 12.33 12.92
CA ALA A 687 5.60 12.74 11.63
C ALA A 687 4.08 12.69 11.71
N LEU A 688 3.42 13.74 11.21
CA LEU A 688 1.99 13.86 11.07
C LEU A 688 1.63 13.72 9.59
N HIS A 689 0.44 13.18 9.33
CA HIS A 689 -0.08 13.09 7.98
C HIS A 689 -1.60 13.13 8.00
N ALA A 690 -2.21 14.10 7.32
CA ALA A 690 -3.65 14.12 7.11
C ALA A 690 -3.98 13.17 5.95
N ALA A 691 -4.85 12.20 6.21
CA ALA A 691 -5.26 11.23 5.20
C ALA A 691 -5.97 11.93 4.03
N SER A 692 -5.81 11.40 2.82
CA SER A 692 -6.46 11.97 1.63
C SER A 692 -8.00 11.93 1.69
N ASP A 693 -8.57 11.08 2.56
CA ASP A 693 -10.01 11.03 2.82
C ASP A 693 -10.55 12.27 3.56
N GLY A 694 -9.68 13.06 4.18
CA GLY A 694 -10.04 14.26 4.96
C GLY A 694 -10.76 13.97 6.29
N VAL A 695 -10.89 12.69 6.67
CA VAL A 695 -11.57 12.22 7.88
C VAL A 695 -10.56 11.89 8.97
N TYR A 696 -9.42 11.31 8.61
CA TYR A 696 -8.40 10.88 9.57
C TYR A 696 -7.10 11.67 9.46
N MET A 697 -6.37 11.72 10.57
CA MET A 697 -4.97 12.11 10.63
C MET A 697 -4.18 11.03 11.35
N TYR A 698 -2.98 10.77 10.87
CA TYR A 698 -2.06 9.82 11.46
C TYR A 698 -0.90 10.56 12.12
N ALA A 699 -0.52 10.10 13.31
CA ALA A 699 0.66 10.53 14.02
C ALA A 699 1.60 9.34 14.19
N TYR A 700 2.74 9.40 13.51
CA TYR A 700 3.81 8.42 13.59
C TYR A 700 4.84 8.89 14.59
N VAL A 701 5.29 7.99 15.46
CA VAL A 701 6.27 8.32 16.49
C VAL A 701 7.37 7.31 16.53
N LEU A 702 8.60 7.81 16.59
CA LEU A 702 9.82 7.04 16.75
C LEU A 702 10.44 7.29 18.12
N HIS A 703 10.63 6.21 18.89
CA HIS A 703 11.49 6.21 20.07
C HIS A 703 12.77 5.43 19.81
N PRO A 704 13.95 6.08 19.81
CA PRO A 704 15.24 5.41 19.74
C PRO A 704 15.39 4.46 20.92
N ASN A 705 15.65 3.19 20.63
CA ASN A 705 15.72 2.08 21.60
C ASN A 705 14.38 1.65 22.22
N GLY A 706 13.26 2.23 21.77
CA GLY A 706 11.92 1.89 22.20
C GLY A 706 11.11 1.28 21.07
N LYS A 707 9.96 1.88 20.79
CA LYS A 707 9.06 1.50 19.71
C LYS A 707 8.92 2.59 18.67
N ILE A 708 8.56 2.17 17.47
CA ILE A 708 7.92 3.00 16.46
C ILE A 708 6.44 2.63 16.41
N GLY A 709 5.56 3.58 16.18
CA GLY A 709 4.13 3.30 16.10
C GLY A 709 3.33 4.37 15.38
N CYS A 710 2.07 4.04 15.09
CA CYS A 710 1.09 4.90 14.44
C CYS A 710 -0.14 5.05 15.33
N VAL A 711 -0.62 6.29 15.46
CA VAL A 711 -1.86 6.65 16.11
C VAL A 711 -2.76 7.34 15.10
N ARG A 712 -4.00 6.89 14.96
CA ARG A 712 -5.03 7.50 14.12
C ARG A 712 -5.94 8.37 14.98
N VAL A 713 -6.35 9.53 14.46
CA VAL A 713 -7.41 10.38 15.04
C VAL A 713 -8.39 10.78 13.93
N ASP A 714 -9.65 11.05 14.28
CA ASP A 714 -10.69 11.44 13.33
C ASP A 714 -11.23 12.84 13.61
N CYS A 715 -12.01 13.36 12.66
CA CYS A 715 -12.78 14.60 12.83
C CYS A 715 -14.29 14.35 12.78
N LEU A 716 -14.78 13.19 13.25
CA LEU A 716 -16.20 12.86 13.23
C LEU A 716 -16.96 13.66 14.30
N ALA A 717 -18.15 14.16 13.96
CA ALA A 717 -18.97 14.96 14.86
C ALA A 717 -19.69 14.12 15.94
N GLU A 718 -19.80 12.80 15.76
CA GLU A 718 -20.28 11.80 16.74
C GLU A 718 -19.85 10.38 16.34
#